data_AF-A0A5S6QPE8-F1
#
_entry.id   AF-A0A5S6QPE8-F1
#
_cell.length_a   1.000
_cell.length_b   1.000
_cell.length_c   1.000
_cell.angle_alpha   90.00
_cell.angle_beta   90.00
_cell.angle_gamma   90.00
#
_symmetry.space_group_name_H-M   'P 1'
#
loop_
_entity.id
_entity.type
_entity.pdbx_description
1 polymer ?
#
loop_
_entity_poly.entity_id
_entity_poly.type
_entity_poly.pdbx_seq_one_letter_code
_entity_poly.pdbx_strand_id
1 'polypeptide(L)'
;MDVEDVFQCLCKWLAFVQQSPSPVSQESLVTGHAFAELLHIIDPCYFDENWRDSIKAAVNSSSYWRIKAFALRRLMKSLLKYSADVCNNPIMGANVPDVALIARDGSIPELVKFMQLLVASAVHGPKGKEMIEAILTLEESIQQTIMLSIKELETSRGDGGPITPDDEKQAMFEELNDALQSHENIAAHCVKLEAQLSDCTAERQSLVKKIASLTQQLQVTSLSYEELKKESSNKVSQLGATLKTLEMEMAKSENSRDMLSYELEQVRKELWDYQMRGTSKSEDQERKAKDELDEMRAKAAEAESLSEQVASLKKKLEGAGDLRSQMKMLEEKNASLVAEAVQFEEEQRKSAARKVQLEALKMKIQQAESKAEEEARKAVQLELELRKVSEKEAEMAQERERLVKERKVLQDSVDELQCRLLETTSSPGPSGSSVEVGSPGADMDTVMALVADAPVEIKQKLLQLYQENRLLRMRLTTEKESFGDVEVTPKATEDEGTNSIEYRNAESSTIAHCADFDETAQSEVTKLRNQLEQLREELQAKDEQIKLDKKIYYDNLEKARRVIYALNTAVKCGADTNYTVSDIEAMKASIAEKESIIEDMQEAFNRSKIMYEQEERLITTAFHELAWQLHRKAGEERMGVAFGEEPPTFLNQQRQLSMTQQKATGDSYANHAYRLR
;
A
#
# COMPACT_ATOMS: atom_id res chain seq x y z
N MET A 1 -28.72 -2.05 -35.90
CA MET A 1 -27.92 -3.20 -36.33
C MET A 1 -26.80 -3.37 -35.33
N ASP A 2 -26.40 -4.59 -35.02
CA ASP A 2 -25.22 -4.81 -34.20
C ASP A 2 -23.99 -4.24 -34.94
N VAL A 3 -23.05 -3.64 -34.20
CA VAL A 3 -21.85 -3.00 -34.79
C VAL A 3 -21.01 -4.04 -35.52
N GLU A 4 -21.05 -5.29 -35.05
CA GLU A 4 -20.36 -6.42 -35.64
C GLU A 4 -21.00 -6.87 -36.97
N ASP A 5 -22.33 -6.81 -37.08
CA ASP A 5 -23.04 -7.09 -38.35
C ASP A 5 -22.72 -6.03 -39.41
N VAL A 6 -22.66 -4.76 -39.01
CA VAL A 6 -22.27 -3.64 -39.88
C VAL A 6 -20.83 -3.82 -40.34
N PHE A 7 -19.92 -4.17 -39.43
CA PHE A 7 -18.52 -4.46 -39.75
C PHE A 7 -18.38 -5.60 -40.77
N GLN A 8 -19.12 -6.70 -40.61
CA GLN A 8 -19.08 -7.82 -41.55
C GLN A 8 -19.60 -7.44 -42.95
N CYS A 9 -20.67 -6.65 -43.03
CA CYS A 9 -21.21 -6.17 -44.29
C CYS A 9 -20.23 -5.23 -45.02
N LEU A 10 -19.57 -4.33 -44.29
CA LEU A 10 -18.54 -3.43 -44.83
C LEU A 10 -17.27 -4.19 -45.26
N CYS A 11 -16.88 -5.26 -44.56
CA CYS A 11 -15.78 -6.13 -44.97
C CYS A 11 -16.07 -6.87 -46.28
N LYS A 12 -17.31 -7.35 -46.48
CA LYS A 12 -17.75 -7.97 -47.74
C LYS A 12 -17.70 -6.98 -48.91
N TRP A 13 -18.12 -5.73 -48.68
CA TRP A 13 -17.98 -4.66 -49.68
C TRP A 13 -16.51 -4.39 -50.02
N LEU A 14 -15.64 -4.29 -49.01
CA LEU A 14 -14.22 -4.01 -49.22
C LEU A 14 -13.51 -5.15 -50.00
N ALA A 15 -13.84 -6.40 -49.71
CA ALA A 15 -13.34 -7.57 -50.45
C ALA A 15 -13.79 -7.56 -51.93
N PHE A 16 -15.04 -7.18 -52.19
CA PHE A 16 -15.58 -7.06 -53.54
C PHE A 16 -14.86 -5.99 -54.36
N VAL A 17 -14.62 -4.81 -53.79
CA VAL A 17 -13.95 -3.70 -54.47
C VAL A 17 -12.46 -4.00 -54.73
N GLN A 18 -11.81 -4.72 -53.82
CA GLN A 18 -10.40 -5.15 -53.99
C GLN A 18 -10.23 -6.33 -54.95
N GLN A 19 -11.32 -6.96 -55.41
CA GLN A 19 -11.31 -8.17 -56.26
C GLN A 19 -10.43 -9.30 -55.70
N SER A 20 -10.29 -9.39 -54.37
CA SER A 20 -9.42 -10.36 -53.71
C SER A 20 -10.20 -11.63 -53.32
N PRO A 21 -9.68 -12.84 -53.61
CA PRO A 21 -10.38 -14.10 -53.31
C PRO A 21 -10.29 -14.52 -51.83
N SER A 22 -9.58 -13.76 -50.99
CA SER A 22 -9.38 -14.02 -49.56
C SER A 22 -10.26 -13.09 -48.73
N PRO A 23 -10.91 -13.54 -47.64
CA PRO A 23 -11.58 -12.65 -46.71
C PRO A 23 -10.58 -11.64 -46.14
N VAL A 24 -10.99 -10.38 -46.04
CA VAL A 24 -10.16 -9.31 -45.48
C VAL A 24 -9.99 -9.60 -43.98
N SER A 25 -8.78 -10.04 -43.59
CA SER A 25 -8.47 -10.29 -42.18
C SER A 25 -8.49 -8.97 -41.39
N GLN A 26 -9.06 -8.99 -40.18
CA GLN A 26 -9.09 -7.85 -39.26
C GLN A 26 -7.68 -7.28 -39.00
N GLU A 27 -6.64 -8.12 -39.04
CA GLU A 27 -5.25 -7.69 -38.91
C GLU A 27 -4.77 -6.82 -40.09
N SER A 28 -5.28 -7.05 -41.30
CA SER A 28 -4.99 -6.21 -42.48
C SER A 28 -5.64 -4.82 -42.40
N LEU A 29 -6.80 -4.74 -41.74
CA LEU A 29 -7.52 -3.48 -41.49
C LEU A 29 -6.87 -2.67 -40.36
N VAL A 30 -6.51 -3.33 -39.25
CA VAL A 30 -5.79 -2.70 -38.13
C VAL A 30 -4.40 -2.22 -38.52
N THR A 31 -3.78 -2.85 -39.51
CA THR A 31 -2.49 -2.42 -40.05
C THR A 31 -2.63 -1.32 -41.11
N GLY A 32 -3.83 -1.07 -41.63
CA GLY A 32 -4.12 -0.02 -42.61
C GLY A 32 -3.73 -0.36 -44.06
N HIS A 33 -3.22 -1.57 -44.31
CA HIS A 33 -2.83 -2.03 -45.64
C HIS A 33 -4.03 -2.09 -46.60
N ALA A 34 -5.11 -2.73 -46.15
CA ALA A 34 -6.33 -2.86 -46.93
C ALA A 34 -6.95 -1.48 -47.27
N PHE A 35 -6.89 -0.52 -46.34
CA PHE A 35 -7.37 0.84 -46.58
C PHE A 35 -6.53 1.61 -47.60
N ALA A 36 -5.21 1.45 -47.56
CA ALA A 36 -4.32 2.07 -48.55
C ALA A 36 -4.54 1.54 -49.97
N GLU A 37 -4.75 0.22 -50.11
CA GLU A 37 -5.07 -0.41 -51.40
C GLU A 37 -6.43 0.04 -51.94
N LEU A 38 -7.44 0.09 -51.07
CA LEU A 38 -8.77 0.54 -51.46
C LEU A 38 -8.75 1.99 -51.94
N LEU A 39 -8.05 2.89 -51.24
CA LEU A 39 -7.97 4.30 -51.64
C LEU A 39 -7.27 4.50 -52.98
N HIS A 40 -6.24 3.71 -53.27
CA HIS A 40 -5.62 3.70 -54.60
C HIS A 40 -6.59 3.22 -55.70
N ILE A 41 -7.43 2.23 -55.42
CA ILE A 41 -8.43 1.75 -56.39
C ILE A 41 -9.52 2.81 -56.64
N ILE A 42 -9.96 3.51 -55.58
CA ILE A 42 -10.98 4.55 -55.65
C ILE A 42 -10.52 5.72 -56.54
N ASP A 43 -9.31 6.22 -56.29
CA ASP A 43 -8.73 7.29 -57.10
C ASP A 43 -7.20 7.12 -57.26
N PRO A 44 -6.77 6.43 -58.34
CA PRO A 44 -5.34 6.26 -58.64
C PRO A 44 -4.60 7.57 -58.95
N CYS A 45 -5.33 8.64 -59.31
CA CYS A 45 -4.73 9.93 -59.64
C CYS A 45 -4.39 10.75 -58.39
N TYR A 46 -5.17 10.62 -57.33
CA TYR A 46 -4.93 11.30 -56.06
C TYR A 46 -4.06 10.46 -55.10
N PHE A 47 -4.30 9.15 -55.04
CA PHE A 47 -3.54 8.21 -54.23
C PHE A 47 -2.59 7.43 -55.13
N ASP A 48 -1.40 7.94 -55.39
CA ASP A 48 -0.43 7.32 -56.31
C ASP A 48 0.23 6.05 -55.73
N GLU A 49 0.94 5.31 -56.60
CA GLU A 49 1.65 4.09 -56.20
C GLU A 49 2.71 4.33 -55.13
N ASN A 50 3.39 5.49 -55.20
CA ASN A 50 4.41 5.88 -54.23
C ASN A 50 3.81 6.14 -52.84
N TRP A 51 2.65 6.79 -52.75
CA TRP A 51 1.94 7.02 -51.50
C TRP A 51 1.49 5.71 -50.86
N ARG A 52 0.90 4.81 -51.68
CA ARG A 52 0.48 3.47 -51.24
C ARG A 52 1.68 2.68 -50.72
N ASP A 53 2.77 2.62 -51.47
CA ASP A 53 3.94 1.82 -51.12
C ASP A 53 4.69 2.42 -49.91
N SER A 54 4.64 3.75 -49.73
CA SER A 54 5.14 4.41 -48.52
C SER A 54 4.36 3.98 -47.26
N ILE A 55 3.05 3.75 -47.38
CA ILE A 55 2.22 3.28 -46.27
C ILE A 55 2.44 1.77 -46.05
N LYS A 56 2.52 0.96 -47.11
CA LYS A 56 2.85 -0.48 -47.01
C LYS A 56 4.23 -0.72 -46.37
N ALA A 57 5.25 0.05 -46.76
CA ALA A 57 6.60 -0.06 -46.21
C ALA A 57 6.67 0.32 -44.71
N ALA A 58 5.90 1.33 -44.29
CA ALA A 58 5.82 1.75 -42.90
C ALA A 58 5.22 0.65 -42.00
N VAL A 59 4.34 -0.19 -42.54
CA VAL A 59 3.57 -1.17 -41.77
C VAL A 59 4.20 -2.57 -41.82
N ASN A 60 4.86 -2.95 -42.92
CA ASN A 60 5.60 -4.22 -43.03
C ASN A 60 6.86 -4.28 -42.14
N SER A 61 7.30 -3.15 -41.59
CA SER A 61 8.57 -3.05 -40.86
C SER A 61 8.47 -3.29 -39.34
N SER A 62 7.28 -3.43 -38.73
CA SER A 62 7.22 -3.70 -37.27
C SER A 62 5.85 -4.15 -36.74
N SER A 63 5.86 -5.11 -35.80
CA SER A 63 4.68 -5.53 -35.01
C SER A 63 4.21 -4.46 -33.99
N TYR A 64 4.95 -3.36 -33.86
CA TYR A 64 4.71 -2.34 -32.84
C TYR A 64 3.52 -1.42 -33.16
N TRP A 65 2.49 -1.43 -32.30
CA TRP A 65 1.23 -0.69 -32.50
C TRP A 65 1.40 0.81 -32.75
N ARG A 66 2.45 1.46 -32.21
CA ARG A 66 2.70 2.90 -32.43
C ARG A 66 3.02 3.21 -33.90
N ILE A 67 3.65 2.26 -34.61
CA ILE A 67 3.95 2.37 -36.04
C ILE A 67 2.68 2.15 -36.86
N LYS A 68 1.83 1.18 -36.48
CA LYS A 68 0.48 0.99 -37.06
C LYS A 68 -0.39 2.25 -36.88
N ALA A 69 -0.39 2.83 -35.67
CA ALA A 69 -1.11 4.08 -35.37
C ALA A 69 -0.58 5.27 -36.17
N PHE A 70 0.72 5.30 -36.48
CA PHE A 70 1.31 6.34 -37.32
C PHE A 70 0.85 6.20 -38.78
N ALA A 71 0.88 4.98 -39.33
CA ALA A 71 0.41 4.70 -40.67
C ALA A 71 -1.09 5.01 -40.84
N LEU A 72 -1.92 4.56 -39.90
CA LEU A 72 -3.35 4.87 -39.91
C LEU A 72 -3.63 6.38 -39.71
N ARG A 73 -2.82 7.11 -38.93
CA ARG A 73 -2.99 8.58 -38.77
C ARG A 73 -2.68 9.30 -40.08
N ARG A 74 -1.67 8.82 -40.82
CA ARG A 74 -1.32 9.33 -42.13
C ARG A 74 -2.41 9.03 -43.17
N LEU A 75 -2.99 7.82 -43.12
CA LEU A 75 -4.15 7.46 -43.93
C LEU A 75 -5.34 8.36 -43.63
N MET A 76 -5.72 8.50 -42.35
CA MET A 76 -6.84 9.33 -41.91
C MET A 76 -6.67 10.79 -42.34
N LYS A 77 -5.49 11.38 -42.18
CA LYS A 77 -5.20 12.74 -42.64
C LYS A 77 -5.35 12.89 -44.16
N SER A 78 -4.89 11.90 -44.92
CA SER A 78 -4.99 11.92 -46.39
C SER A 78 -6.44 11.74 -46.84
N LEU A 79 -7.21 10.90 -46.15
CA LEU A 79 -8.62 10.64 -46.39
C LEU A 79 -9.51 11.85 -46.07
N LEU A 80 -9.33 12.47 -44.91
CA LEU A 80 -10.08 13.68 -44.53
C LEU A 80 -9.78 14.87 -45.46
N LYS A 81 -8.54 14.97 -45.94
CA LYS A 81 -8.16 15.97 -46.93
C LYS A 81 -8.84 15.69 -48.28
N TYR A 82 -8.83 14.43 -48.72
CA TYR A 82 -9.51 14.02 -49.95
C TYR A 82 -11.04 14.23 -49.88
N SER A 83 -11.66 13.89 -48.75
CA SER A 83 -13.10 14.08 -48.56
C SER A 83 -13.51 15.56 -48.56
N ALA A 84 -12.66 16.43 -48.00
CA ALA A 84 -12.89 17.88 -48.00
C ALA A 84 -12.60 18.53 -49.37
N ASP A 85 -11.44 18.24 -49.96
CA ASP A 85 -10.93 18.95 -51.15
C ASP A 85 -11.52 18.40 -52.47
N VAL A 86 -11.79 17.10 -52.55
CA VAL A 86 -12.20 16.41 -53.79
C VAL A 86 -13.65 15.94 -53.75
N CYS A 87 -14.08 15.33 -52.65
CA CYS A 87 -15.48 14.87 -52.49
C CYS A 87 -16.45 15.98 -52.06
N ASN A 88 -15.94 17.18 -51.72
CA ASN A 88 -16.71 18.32 -51.21
C ASN A 88 -17.66 17.96 -50.05
N ASN A 89 -17.23 17.03 -49.19
CA ASN A 89 -17.98 16.56 -48.02
C ASN A 89 -17.09 16.62 -46.76
N PRO A 90 -17.01 17.78 -46.09
CA PRO A 90 -16.22 17.92 -44.86
C PRO A 90 -16.93 17.20 -43.70
N ILE A 91 -16.25 16.22 -43.10
CA ILE A 91 -16.77 15.47 -41.95
C ILE A 91 -16.51 16.26 -40.66
N MET A 92 -17.55 16.40 -39.82
CA MET A 92 -17.44 17.05 -38.51
C MET A 92 -16.76 16.13 -37.47
N GLY A 93 -16.08 16.73 -36.50
CA GLY A 93 -15.16 16.06 -35.57
C GLY A 93 -15.72 14.88 -34.75
N ALA A 94 -17.03 14.79 -34.56
CA ALA A 94 -17.66 13.67 -33.84
C ALA A 94 -17.59 12.32 -34.60
N ASN A 95 -17.43 12.37 -35.93
CA ASN A 95 -17.39 11.18 -36.79
C ASN A 95 -15.96 10.80 -37.21
N VAL A 96 -14.92 11.41 -36.60
CA VAL A 96 -13.51 11.09 -36.89
C VAL A 96 -13.09 9.89 -36.03
N PRO A 97 -12.70 8.75 -36.64
CA PRO A 97 -12.27 7.57 -35.89
C PRO A 97 -11.01 7.79 -35.05
N ASP A 98 -10.97 7.24 -33.84
CA ASP A 98 -9.77 7.20 -33.02
C ASP A 98 -8.82 6.10 -33.51
N VAL A 99 -7.89 6.53 -34.34
CA VAL A 99 -6.85 5.70 -34.93
C VAL A 99 -5.92 5.05 -33.89
N ALA A 100 -5.73 5.66 -32.72
CA ALA A 100 -4.86 5.08 -31.69
C ALA A 100 -5.51 3.84 -31.04
N LEU A 101 -6.83 3.89 -30.84
CA LEU A 101 -7.61 2.75 -30.34
C LEU A 101 -7.66 1.61 -31.35
N ILE A 102 -7.78 1.91 -32.66
CA ILE A 102 -7.71 0.88 -33.72
C ILE A 102 -6.36 0.17 -33.67
N ALA A 103 -5.25 0.92 -33.60
CA ALA A 103 -3.92 0.34 -33.67
C ALA A 103 -3.51 -0.46 -32.42
N ARG A 104 -3.96 -0.05 -31.23
CA ARG A 104 -3.61 -0.66 -29.94
C ARG A 104 -4.49 -1.86 -29.61
N ASP A 105 -5.81 -1.68 -29.77
CA ASP A 105 -6.82 -2.60 -29.22
C ASP A 105 -7.64 -3.29 -30.33
N GLY A 106 -7.46 -2.92 -31.60
CA GLY A 106 -8.20 -3.53 -32.71
C GLY A 106 -9.69 -3.23 -32.69
N SER A 107 -10.09 -2.10 -32.08
CA SER A 107 -11.48 -1.72 -31.80
C SER A 107 -12.37 -1.75 -33.05
N ILE A 108 -13.37 -2.64 -33.05
CA ILE A 108 -14.35 -2.81 -34.14
C ILE A 108 -15.20 -1.56 -34.37
N PRO A 109 -15.74 -0.86 -33.34
CA PRO A 109 -16.52 0.36 -33.54
C PRO A 109 -15.75 1.48 -34.25
N GLU A 110 -14.47 1.66 -33.92
CA GLU A 110 -13.63 2.68 -34.55
C GLU A 110 -13.21 2.28 -35.98
N LEU A 111 -13.03 0.98 -36.23
CA LEU A 111 -12.85 0.45 -37.59
C LEU A 111 -14.09 0.66 -38.46
N VAL A 112 -15.29 0.46 -37.92
CA VAL A 112 -16.55 0.72 -38.63
C VAL A 112 -16.64 2.18 -39.03
N LYS A 113 -16.41 3.13 -38.09
CA LYS A 113 -16.40 4.57 -38.42
C LYS A 113 -15.39 4.89 -39.53
N PHE A 114 -14.20 4.28 -39.48
CA PHE A 114 -13.17 4.44 -40.52
C PHE A 114 -13.65 3.93 -41.88
N MET A 115 -14.28 2.76 -41.91
CA MET A 115 -14.83 2.16 -43.13
C MET A 115 -16.02 2.92 -43.69
N GLN A 116 -16.92 3.43 -42.85
CA GLN A 116 -18.04 4.27 -43.26
C GLN A 116 -17.54 5.54 -43.95
N LEU A 117 -16.49 6.15 -43.40
CA LEU A 117 -15.84 7.32 -44.02
C LEU A 117 -15.20 6.98 -45.38
N LEU A 118 -14.59 5.81 -45.51
CA LEU A 118 -14.05 5.32 -46.79
C LEU A 118 -15.15 5.09 -47.82
N VAL A 119 -16.27 4.46 -47.44
CA VAL A 119 -17.42 4.23 -48.32
C VAL A 119 -18.01 5.57 -48.78
N ALA A 120 -18.20 6.52 -47.86
CA ALA A 120 -18.68 7.84 -48.20
C ALA A 120 -17.74 8.56 -49.19
N SER A 121 -16.41 8.44 -49.00
CA SER A 121 -15.41 9.01 -49.91
C SER A 121 -15.34 8.30 -51.26
N ALA A 122 -15.63 7.00 -51.30
CA ALA A 122 -15.70 6.21 -52.53
C ALA A 122 -16.90 6.59 -53.40
N VAL A 123 -18.06 6.82 -52.75
CA VAL A 123 -19.32 7.17 -53.43
C VAL A 123 -19.35 8.63 -53.87
N HIS A 124 -18.75 9.55 -53.10
CA HIS A 124 -18.67 10.98 -53.42
C HIS A 124 -17.42 11.35 -54.24
N GLY A 125 -16.55 10.38 -54.57
CA GLY A 125 -15.35 10.58 -55.38
C GLY A 125 -15.66 10.80 -56.87
N PRO A 126 -14.65 11.10 -57.70
CA PRO A 126 -14.80 11.36 -59.14
C PRO A 126 -15.30 10.13 -59.91
N LYS A 127 -14.99 8.92 -59.45
CA LYS A 127 -15.54 7.64 -59.95
C LYS A 127 -16.77 7.15 -59.17
N GLY A 128 -17.42 8.04 -58.42
CA GLY A 128 -18.53 7.71 -57.53
C GLY A 128 -19.70 7.01 -58.22
N LYS A 129 -20.00 7.38 -59.48
CA LYS A 129 -21.06 6.73 -60.27
C LYS A 129 -20.78 5.26 -60.56
N GLU A 130 -19.56 4.92 -60.95
CA GLU A 130 -19.12 3.54 -61.17
C GLU A 130 -19.15 2.74 -59.85
N MET A 131 -18.79 3.38 -58.74
CA MET A 131 -18.85 2.79 -57.40
C MET A 131 -20.30 2.53 -56.94
N ILE A 132 -21.24 3.44 -57.21
CA ILE A 132 -22.67 3.25 -56.91
C ILE A 132 -23.24 2.09 -57.74
N GLU A 133 -22.93 2.04 -59.04
CA GLU A 133 -23.34 0.91 -59.91
C GLU A 133 -22.78 -0.42 -59.40
N ALA A 134 -21.52 -0.45 -58.95
CA ALA A 134 -20.91 -1.62 -58.35
C ALA A 134 -21.60 -2.02 -57.02
N ILE A 135 -21.95 -1.06 -56.16
CA ILE A 135 -22.69 -1.31 -54.90
C ILE A 135 -24.08 -1.90 -55.19
N LEU A 136 -24.76 -1.46 -56.26
CA LEU A 136 -26.09 -1.96 -56.64
C LEU A 136 -26.08 -3.43 -57.14
N THR A 137 -24.92 -4.01 -57.44
CA THR A 137 -24.78 -5.43 -57.78
C THR A 137 -24.59 -6.35 -56.58
N LEU A 138 -24.37 -5.79 -55.39
CA LEU A 138 -24.16 -6.53 -54.14
C LEU A 138 -25.49 -6.99 -53.51
N GLU A 139 -25.39 -7.81 -52.47
CA GLU A 139 -26.54 -8.28 -51.68
C GLU A 139 -27.30 -7.12 -51.02
N GLU A 140 -28.63 -7.20 -50.95
CA GLU A 140 -29.52 -6.13 -50.44
C GLU A 140 -29.18 -5.73 -48.99
N SER A 141 -28.75 -6.67 -48.16
CA SER A 141 -28.29 -6.44 -46.78
C SER A 141 -27.07 -5.50 -46.71
N ILE A 142 -26.13 -5.64 -47.65
CA ILE A 142 -24.94 -4.79 -47.76
C ILE A 142 -25.32 -3.41 -48.31
N GLN A 143 -26.21 -3.36 -49.30
CA GLN A 143 -26.70 -2.12 -49.88
C GLN A 143 -27.40 -1.23 -48.83
N GLN A 144 -28.28 -1.81 -48.02
CA GLN A 144 -28.99 -1.09 -46.95
C GLN A 144 -28.02 -0.55 -45.89
N THR A 145 -27.01 -1.35 -45.50
CA THR A 145 -25.99 -0.96 -44.52
C THR A 145 -25.12 0.21 -45.03
N ILE A 146 -24.72 0.18 -46.31
CA ILE A 146 -23.98 1.26 -46.95
C ILE A 146 -24.83 2.54 -47.04
N MET A 147 -26.10 2.42 -47.43
CA MET A 147 -27.01 3.56 -47.54
C MET A 147 -27.24 4.23 -46.18
N LEU A 148 -27.42 3.46 -45.11
CA LEU A 148 -27.57 3.99 -43.75
C LEU A 148 -26.28 4.68 -43.27
N SER A 149 -25.12 4.10 -43.56
CA SER A 149 -23.82 4.68 -43.22
C SER A 149 -23.57 6.02 -43.92
N ILE A 150 -24.04 6.18 -45.16
CA ILE A 150 -23.96 7.47 -45.87
C ILE A 150 -24.95 8.46 -45.27
N LYS A 151 -26.21 8.05 -45.03
CA LYS A 151 -27.24 8.92 -44.46
C LYS A 151 -26.90 9.43 -43.07
N GLU A 152 -26.30 8.60 -42.21
CA GLU A 152 -25.89 8.97 -40.85
C GLU A 152 -24.85 10.11 -40.86
N LEU A 153 -23.94 10.09 -41.84
CA LEU A 153 -22.96 11.15 -42.10
C LEU A 153 -23.60 12.41 -42.72
N GLU A 154 -24.73 12.28 -43.42
CA GLU A 154 -25.48 13.41 -43.99
C GLU A 154 -26.45 14.07 -42.99
N THR A 155 -27.07 13.32 -42.06
CA THR A 155 -27.97 13.86 -41.02
C THR A 155 -27.23 14.65 -39.95
N SER A 156 -25.94 14.39 -39.75
CA SER A 156 -25.08 15.19 -38.87
C SER A 156 -24.70 16.56 -39.48
N ARG A 157 -25.24 16.89 -40.67
CA ARG A 157 -24.99 18.15 -41.41
C ARG A 157 -26.03 19.26 -41.16
N GLY A 158 -26.93 19.08 -40.20
CA GLY A 158 -27.85 20.12 -39.70
C GLY A 158 -29.20 20.16 -40.42
N ASP A 159 -30.26 19.73 -39.73
CA ASP A 159 -31.66 19.94 -40.10
C ASP A 159 -32.27 20.95 -39.11
N GLY A 160 -32.49 22.18 -39.58
CA GLY A 160 -33.12 23.25 -38.81
C GLY A 160 -34.61 23.32 -39.14
N GLY A 161 -35.44 22.72 -38.27
CA GLY A 161 -36.88 23.00 -38.20
C GLY A 161 -37.15 24.23 -37.32
N PRO A 162 -38.22 25.01 -37.57
CA PRO A 162 -38.43 26.29 -36.90
C PRO A 162 -38.88 26.09 -35.44
N ILE A 163 -38.02 26.48 -34.50
CA ILE A 163 -38.32 26.57 -33.08
C ILE A 163 -38.56 28.06 -32.74
N THR A 164 -39.43 28.29 -31.78
CA THR A 164 -39.89 29.61 -31.34
C THR A 164 -38.71 30.49 -30.83
N PRO A 165 -38.69 31.81 -31.13
CA PRO A 165 -37.53 32.70 -30.85
C PRO A 165 -37.10 32.84 -29.38
N ASP A 166 -37.97 32.47 -28.44
CA ASP A 166 -37.66 32.51 -27.00
C ASP A 166 -36.98 31.22 -26.52
N ASP A 167 -37.33 30.06 -27.07
CA ASP A 167 -36.69 28.78 -26.71
C ASP A 167 -35.27 28.68 -27.31
N GLU A 168 -35.04 29.23 -28.51
CA GLU A 168 -33.70 29.32 -29.11
C GLU A 168 -32.76 30.23 -28.31
N LYS A 169 -33.27 31.37 -27.81
CA LYS A 169 -32.47 32.26 -26.97
C LYS A 169 -32.15 31.61 -25.64
N GLN A 170 -33.12 30.94 -25.02
CA GLN A 170 -32.92 30.30 -23.73
C GLN A 170 -31.94 29.13 -23.84
N ALA A 171 -32.06 28.29 -24.86
CA ALA A 171 -31.11 27.22 -25.15
C ALA A 171 -29.71 27.76 -25.50
N MET A 172 -29.60 28.84 -26.29
CA MET A 172 -28.33 29.50 -26.58
C MET A 172 -27.69 30.14 -25.33
N PHE A 173 -28.49 30.68 -24.41
CA PHE A 173 -28.00 31.21 -23.15
C PHE A 173 -27.52 30.10 -22.21
N GLU A 174 -28.21 28.97 -22.16
CA GLU A 174 -27.80 27.79 -21.40
C GLU A 174 -26.52 27.19 -21.98
N GLU A 175 -26.44 27.02 -23.31
CA GLU A 175 -25.24 26.52 -23.99
C GLU A 175 -24.05 27.48 -23.86
N LEU A 176 -24.28 28.80 -23.90
CA LEU A 176 -23.25 29.80 -23.63
C LEU A 176 -22.79 29.77 -22.17
N ASN A 177 -23.71 29.57 -21.23
CA ASN A 177 -23.39 29.45 -19.82
C ASN A 177 -22.61 28.16 -19.52
N ASP A 178 -22.97 27.04 -20.14
CA ASP A 178 -22.25 25.78 -20.03
C ASP A 178 -20.86 25.87 -20.68
N ALA A 179 -20.75 26.55 -21.82
CA ALA A 179 -19.47 26.84 -22.46
C ALA A 179 -18.58 27.76 -21.60
N LEU A 180 -19.17 28.78 -20.95
CA LEU A 180 -18.47 29.66 -20.02
C LEU A 180 -17.98 28.91 -18.78
N GLN A 181 -18.83 28.06 -18.19
CA GLN A 181 -18.44 27.23 -17.04
C GLN A 181 -17.36 26.22 -17.42
N SER A 182 -17.45 25.60 -18.59
CA SER A 182 -16.41 24.71 -19.13
C SER A 182 -15.09 25.46 -19.34
N HIS A 183 -15.15 26.69 -19.90
CA HIS A 183 -13.98 27.54 -20.08
C HIS A 183 -13.37 27.97 -18.75
N GLU A 184 -14.17 28.35 -17.75
CA GLU A 184 -13.70 28.66 -16.39
C GLU A 184 -13.05 27.44 -15.72
N ASN A 185 -13.62 26.25 -15.88
CA ASN A 185 -13.05 25.00 -15.36
C ASN A 185 -11.71 24.66 -16.02
N ILE A 186 -11.59 24.82 -17.34
CA ILE A 186 -10.34 24.63 -18.09
C ILE A 186 -9.31 25.69 -17.66
N ALA A 187 -9.70 26.96 -17.52
CA ALA A 187 -8.82 28.02 -17.07
C ALA A 187 -8.30 27.77 -15.64
N ALA A 188 -9.17 27.32 -14.72
CA ALA A 188 -8.77 26.92 -13.38
C ALA A 188 -7.79 25.73 -13.40
N HIS A 189 -8.02 24.76 -14.28
CA HIS A 189 -7.11 23.64 -14.47
C HIS A 189 -5.75 24.07 -15.05
N CYS A 190 -5.74 25.00 -16.01
CA CYS A 190 -4.52 25.59 -16.56
C CYS A 190 -3.72 26.32 -15.47
N VAL A 191 -4.37 27.16 -14.65
CA VAL A 191 -3.71 27.85 -13.51
C VAL A 191 -3.14 26.84 -12.52
N LYS A 192 -3.85 25.74 -12.25
CA LYS A 192 -3.36 24.67 -11.36
C LYS A 192 -2.14 23.96 -11.95
N LEU A 193 -2.13 23.67 -13.25
CA LEU A 193 -0.98 23.08 -13.93
C LEU A 193 0.21 24.05 -13.96
N GLU A 194 -0.02 25.35 -14.17
CA GLU A 194 1.01 26.38 -14.12
C GLU A 194 1.64 26.48 -12.73
N ALA A 195 0.85 26.42 -11.66
CA ALA A 195 1.34 26.36 -10.29
C ALA A 195 2.20 25.11 -10.05
N GLN A 196 1.73 23.93 -10.49
CA GLN A 196 2.49 22.68 -10.38
C GLN A 196 3.81 22.72 -11.17
N LEU A 197 3.81 23.31 -12.37
CA LEU A 197 5.03 23.51 -13.15
C LEU A 197 5.98 24.48 -12.45
N SER A 198 5.47 25.57 -11.87
CA SER A 198 6.28 26.50 -11.07
C SER A 198 6.94 25.77 -9.90
N ASP A 199 6.20 25.00 -9.13
CA ASP A 199 6.73 24.23 -7.98
C ASP A 199 7.79 23.22 -8.43
N CYS A 200 7.52 22.42 -9.46
CA CYS A 200 8.50 21.49 -10.03
C CYS A 200 9.75 22.20 -10.56
N THR A 201 9.62 23.39 -11.15
CA THR A 201 10.78 24.16 -11.62
C THR A 201 11.59 24.73 -10.46
N ALA A 202 10.95 25.14 -9.36
CA ALA A 202 11.62 25.61 -8.14
C ALA A 202 12.37 24.47 -7.45
N GLU A 203 11.76 23.28 -7.36
CA GLU A 203 12.41 22.07 -6.84
C GLU A 203 13.60 21.66 -7.72
N ARG A 204 13.43 21.65 -9.05
CA ARG A 204 14.54 21.38 -9.97
C ARG A 204 15.69 22.37 -9.77
N GLN A 205 15.40 23.66 -9.58
CA GLN A 205 16.43 24.66 -9.33
C GLN A 205 17.13 24.46 -7.97
N SER A 206 16.40 24.04 -6.92
CA SER A 206 17.00 23.76 -5.60
C SER A 206 17.92 22.53 -5.65
N LEU A 207 17.49 21.46 -6.35
CA LEU A 207 18.30 20.27 -6.58
C LEU A 207 19.55 20.57 -7.40
N VAL A 208 19.44 21.38 -8.46
CA VAL A 208 20.61 21.81 -9.25
C VAL A 208 21.60 22.61 -8.40
N LYS A 209 21.13 23.52 -7.54
CA LYS A 209 22.00 24.23 -6.58
C LYS A 209 22.68 23.27 -5.61
N LYS A 210 21.96 22.27 -5.09
CA LYS A 210 22.52 21.25 -4.20
C LYS A 210 23.59 20.41 -4.91
N ILE A 211 23.33 19.96 -6.12
CA ILE A 211 24.30 19.22 -6.95
C ILE A 211 25.55 20.07 -7.16
N ALA A 212 25.41 21.34 -7.56
CA ALA A 212 26.55 22.23 -7.75
C ALA A 212 27.39 22.39 -6.47
N SER A 213 26.73 22.55 -5.30
CA SER A 213 27.44 22.64 -4.01
C SER A 213 28.18 21.35 -3.65
N LEU A 214 27.58 20.19 -3.89
CA LEU A 214 28.20 18.89 -3.64
C LEU A 214 29.38 18.63 -4.59
N THR A 215 29.25 19.01 -5.87
CA THR A 215 30.34 18.93 -6.84
C THR A 215 31.51 19.81 -6.42
N GLN A 216 31.24 21.04 -5.94
CA GLN A 216 32.30 21.92 -5.44
C GLN A 216 32.98 21.35 -4.19
N GLN A 217 32.21 20.80 -3.24
CA GLN A 217 32.77 20.14 -2.06
C GLN A 217 33.65 18.95 -2.45
N LEU A 218 33.19 18.07 -3.34
CA LEU A 218 33.98 16.95 -3.85
C LEU A 218 35.27 17.41 -4.53
N GLN A 219 35.22 18.50 -5.29
CA GLN A 219 36.41 19.07 -5.92
C GLN A 219 37.43 19.57 -4.89
N VAL A 220 36.97 20.26 -3.83
CA VAL A 220 37.84 20.73 -2.74
C VAL A 220 38.46 19.55 -1.99
N THR A 221 37.66 18.54 -1.64
CA THR A 221 38.16 17.32 -0.98
C THR A 221 39.16 16.58 -1.87
N SER A 222 38.92 16.50 -3.18
CA SER A 222 39.84 15.88 -4.13
C SER A 222 41.19 16.61 -4.21
N LEU A 223 41.17 17.94 -4.23
CA LEU A 223 42.41 18.74 -4.24
C LEU A 223 43.19 18.58 -2.93
N SER A 224 42.50 18.60 -1.78
CA SER A 224 43.12 18.37 -0.47
C SER A 224 43.75 16.96 -0.37
N TYR A 225 43.09 15.94 -0.92
CA TYR A 225 43.65 14.59 -0.98
C TYR A 225 44.90 14.51 -1.86
N GLU A 226 44.92 15.18 -3.02
CA GLU A 226 46.12 15.25 -3.87
C GLU A 226 47.29 15.97 -3.19
N GLU A 227 47.01 17.03 -2.42
CA GLU A 227 48.02 17.74 -1.64
C GLU A 227 48.60 16.86 -0.53
N LEU A 228 47.75 16.19 0.26
CA LEU A 228 48.19 15.23 1.29
C LEU A 228 49.00 14.08 0.70
N LYS A 229 48.62 13.58 -0.48
CA LYS A 229 49.35 12.53 -1.20
C LYS A 229 50.74 13.02 -1.63
N LYS A 230 50.85 14.25 -2.13
CA LYS A 230 52.15 14.86 -2.48
C LYS A 230 53.00 15.07 -1.23
N GLU A 231 52.42 15.54 -0.13
CA GLU A 231 53.15 15.74 1.12
C GLU A 231 53.66 14.41 1.71
N SER A 232 52.83 13.36 1.69
CA SER A 232 53.21 12.00 2.09
C SER A 232 54.33 11.44 1.21
N SER A 233 54.22 11.59 -0.11
CA SER A 233 55.28 11.20 -1.06
C SER A 233 56.60 11.93 -0.80
N ASN A 234 56.55 13.22 -0.49
CA ASN A 234 57.73 14.01 -0.13
C ASN A 234 58.35 13.55 1.19
N LYS A 235 57.54 13.29 2.22
CA LYS A 235 58.00 12.72 3.50
C LYS A 235 58.67 11.36 3.32
N VAL A 236 58.09 10.48 2.51
CA VAL A 236 58.69 9.16 2.20
C VAL A 236 60.03 9.33 1.47
N SER A 237 60.13 10.25 0.51
CA SER A 237 61.40 10.53 -0.19
C SER A 237 62.45 11.11 0.75
N GLN A 238 62.06 12.03 1.65
CA GLN A 238 62.94 12.61 2.67
C GLN A 238 63.44 11.54 3.65
N LEU A 239 62.55 10.68 4.17
CA LEU A 239 62.92 9.57 5.04
C LEU A 239 63.87 8.59 4.33
N GLY A 240 63.61 8.28 3.06
CA GLY A 240 64.50 7.46 2.23
C GLY A 240 65.90 8.07 2.05
N ALA A 241 66.00 9.40 1.93
CA ALA A 241 67.29 10.09 1.88
C ALA A 241 68.02 10.03 3.23
N THR A 242 67.31 10.25 4.35
CA THR A 242 67.91 10.18 5.69
C THR A 242 68.37 8.76 6.06
N LEU A 243 67.65 7.73 5.60
CA LEU A 243 68.08 6.34 5.77
C LEU A 243 69.39 6.08 5.03
N LYS A 244 69.50 6.50 3.77
CA LYS A 244 70.74 6.34 3.00
C LYS A 244 71.93 7.07 3.62
N THR A 245 71.72 8.27 4.19
CA THR A 245 72.81 8.99 4.88
C THR A 245 73.25 8.25 6.15
N LEU A 246 72.29 7.74 6.93
CA LEU A 246 72.60 6.95 8.12
C LEU A 246 73.30 5.63 7.76
N GLU A 247 72.90 4.95 6.68
CA GLU A 247 73.59 3.76 6.17
C GLU A 247 75.05 4.06 5.81
N MET A 248 75.33 5.21 5.15
CA MET A 248 76.69 5.64 4.83
C MET A 248 77.52 5.98 6.08
N GLU A 249 76.92 6.64 7.08
CA GLU A 249 77.56 6.95 8.35
C GLU A 249 77.87 5.69 9.16
N MET A 250 76.94 4.72 9.19
CA MET A 250 77.16 3.41 9.80
C MET A 250 78.33 2.70 9.14
N ALA A 251 78.34 2.58 7.81
CA ALA A 251 79.45 1.95 7.08
C ALA A 251 80.79 2.66 7.34
N LYS A 252 80.80 3.99 7.44
CA LYS A 252 82.00 4.76 7.80
C LYS A 252 82.47 4.47 9.23
N SER A 253 81.54 4.36 10.17
CA SER A 253 81.84 4.03 11.57
C SER A 253 82.35 2.59 11.71
N GLU A 254 81.81 1.65 10.95
CA GLU A 254 82.28 0.26 10.88
C GLU A 254 83.71 0.20 10.34
N ASN A 255 84.00 0.89 9.24
CA ASN A 255 85.36 0.99 8.71
C ASN A 255 86.33 1.60 9.74
N SER A 256 85.89 2.62 10.48
CA SER A 256 86.72 3.25 11.52
C SER A 256 86.97 2.29 12.70
N ARG A 257 85.95 1.52 13.10
CA ARG A 257 86.04 0.48 14.13
C ARG A 257 87.00 -0.63 13.71
N ASP A 258 86.96 -1.06 12.46
CA ASP A 258 87.85 -2.11 11.94
C ASP A 258 89.30 -1.62 11.84
N MET A 259 89.52 -0.37 11.44
CA MET A 259 90.85 0.27 11.48
C MET A 259 91.40 0.35 12.91
N LEU A 260 90.59 0.81 13.88
CA LEU A 260 91.00 0.86 15.29
C LEU A 260 91.24 -0.54 15.87
N SER A 261 90.45 -1.54 15.45
CA SER A 261 90.65 -2.93 15.86
C SER A 261 91.99 -3.48 15.35
N TYR A 262 92.37 -3.11 14.11
CA TYR A 262 93.68 -3.44 13.56
C TYR A 262 94.83 -2.76 14.33
N GLU A 263 94.70 -1.47 14.64
CA GLU A 263 95.69 -0.73 15.44
C GLU A 263 95.84 -1.30 16.85
N LEU A 264 94.72 -1.66 17.51
CA LEU A 264 94.74 -2.31 18.82
C LEU A 264 95.47 -3.66 18.79
N GLU A 265 95.27 -4.46 17.76
CA GLU A 265 95.97 -5.75 17.61
C GLU A 265 97.47 -5.55 17.40
N GLN A 266 97.86 -4.51 16.66
CA GLN A 266 99.26 -4.13 16.48
C GLN A 266 99.90 -3.71 17.80
N VAL A 267 99.24 -2.83 18.56
CA VAL A 267 99.73 -2.39 19.88
C VAL A 267 99.77 -3.55 20.87
N ARG A 268 98.80 -4.48 20.85
CA ARG A 268 98.84 -5.70 21.69
C ARG A 268 100.06 -6.55 21.40
N LYS A 269 100.43 -6.70 20.13
CA LYS A 269 101.62 -7.44 19.72
C LYS A 269 102.91 -6.76 20.19
N GLU A 270 103.00 -5.44 20.04
CA GLU A 270 104.13 -4.65 20.53
C GLU A 270 104.23 -4.71 22.06
N LEU A 271 103.11 -4.62 22.77
CA LEU A 271 103.06 -4.69 24.24
C LEU A 271 103.47 -6.08 24.74
N TRP A 272 103.07 -7.14 24.04
CA TRP A 272 103.56 -8.50 24.30
C TRP A 272 105.08 -8.61 24.10
N ASP A 273 105.64 -8.00 23.04
CA ASP A 273 107.08 -7.95 22.79
C ASP A 273 107.85 -7.11 23.85
N TYR A 274 107.24 -6.04 24.37
CA TYR A 274 107.77 -5.20 25.44
C TYR A 274 107.71 -5.89 26.81
N GLN A 275 106.62 -6.60 27.10
CA GLN A 275 106.42 -7.34 28.34
C GLN A 275 107.44 -8.49 28.48
N MET A 276 107.91 -9.03 27.35
CA MET A 276 109.05 -9.95 27.29
C MET A 276 110.43 -9.28 27.49
N ARG A 277 110.53 -7.94 27.46
CA ARG A 277 111.79 -7.19 27.58
C ARG A 277 111.94 -6.33 28.85
N GLY A 278 110.92 -6.24 29.70
CA GLY A 278 110.83 -5.17 30.70
C GLY A 278 110.79 -5.60 32.17
N THR A 279 111.81 -6.30 32.68
CA THR A 279 112.22 -6.09 34.08
C THR A 279 113.01 -4.79 34.15
N SER A 280 112.38 -3.68 34.54
CA SER A 280 112.92 -2.64 35.45
C SER A 280 112.28 -1.25 35.28
N LYS A 281 112.19 -0.56 36.43
CA LYS A 281 112.15 0.90 36.70
C LYS A 281 110.78 1.58 36.89
N SER A 282 110.80 2.44 37.92
CA SER A 282 109.70 2.79 38.82
C SER A 282 109.09 4.19 38.57
N GLU A 283 109.54 4.91 37.54
CA GLU A 283 109.02 6.27 37.24
C GLU A 283 107.88 6.25 36.21
N ASP A 284 107.82 5.21 35.36
CA ASP A 284 106.69 4.99 34.45
C ASP A 284 105.42 4.55 35.18
N GLN A 285 105.55 3.99 36.39
CA GLN A 285 104.42 3.54 37.20
C GLN A 285 103.60 4.71 37.74
N GLU A 286 104.25 5.84 38.04
CA GLU A 286 103.58 7.02 38.61
C GLU A 286 102.87 7.84 37.51
N ARG A 287 103.41 7.85 36.28
CA ARG A 287 102.71 8.40 35.10
C ARG A 287 101.53 7.54 34.68
N LYS A 288 101.71 6.21 34.64
CA LYS A 288 100.61 5.26 34.36
C LYS A 288 99.49 5.35 35.39
N ALA A 289 99.81 5.45 36.68
CA ALA A 289 98.80 5.64 37.72
C ALA A 289 98.00 6.94 37.54
N LYS A 290 98.62 7.99 36.98
CA LYS A 290 97.96 9.27 36.71
C LYS A 290 97.06 9.20 35.48
N ASP A 291 97.52 8.57 34.40
CA ASP A 291 96.72 8.34 33.20
C ASP A 291 95.53 7.40 33.51
N GLU A 292 95.74 6.39 34.34
CA GLU A 292 94.68 5.51 34.87
C GLU A 292 93.67 6.30 35.70
N LEU A 293 94.10 7.24 36.55
CA LEU A 293 93.17 8.09 37.30
C LEU A 293 92.33 9.00 36.40
N ASP A 294 92.90 9.54 35.32
CA ASP A 294 92.16 10.37 34.37
C ASP A 294 91.21 9.53 33.50
N GLU A 295 91.59 8.31 33.14
CA GLU A 295 90.70 7.34 32.49
C GLU A 295 89.54 6.94 33.42
N MET A 296 89.80 6.74 34.70
CA MET A 296 88.77 6.45 35.70
C MET A 296 87.84 7.64 35.92
N ARG A 297 88.33 8.88 35.81
CA ARG A 297 87.49 10.08 35.82
C ARG A 297 86.61 10.19 34.57
N ALA A 298 87.15 9.88 33.39
CA ALA A 298 86.38 9.86 32.15
C ALA A 298 85.27 8.81 32.20
N LYS A 299 85.59 7.60 32.70
CA LYS A 299 84.60 6.53 32.92
C LYS A 299 83.56 6.90 33.98
N ALA A 300 83.95 7.64 35.03
CA ALA A 300 83.00 8.13 36.03
C ALA A 300 82.04 9.19 35.44
N ALA A 301 82.53 10.11 34.61
CA ALA A 301 81.70 11.09 33.91
C ALA A 301 80.76 10.43 32.89
N GLU A 302 81.23 9.40 32.18
CA GLU A 302 80.40 8.60 31.28
C GLU A 302 79.32 7.83 32.07
N ALA A 303 79.67 7.28 33.24
CA ALA A 303 78.70 6.64 34.14
C ALA A 303 77.67 7.63 34.69
N GLU A 304 78.04 8.87 34.99
CA GLU A 304 77.10 9.94 35.36
C GLU A 304 76.14 10.28 34.22
N SER A 305 76.65 10.43 32.99
CA SER A 305 75.81 10.66 31.79
C SER A 305 74.83 9.52 31.55
N LEU A 306 75.28 8.27 31.67
CA LEU A 306 74.41 7.09 31.59
C LEU A 306 73.38 7.06 32.72
N SER A 307 73.75 7.46 33.94
CA SER A 307 72.83 7.59 35.08
C SER A 307 71.74 8.64 34.82
N GLU A 308 72.10 9.80 34.26
CA GLU A 308 71.15 10.84 33.84
C GLU A 308 70.20 10.36 32.75
N GLN A 309 70.72 9.63 31.75
CA GLN A 309 69.88 9.01 30.71
C GLN A 309 68.92 7.99 31.32
N VAL A 310 69.37 7.14 32.24
CA VAL A 310 68.52 6.18 32.97
C VAL A 310 67.45 6.90 33.79
N ALA A 311 67.78 8.01 34.45
CA ALA A 311 66.81 8.83 35.18
C ALA A 311 65.76 9.43 34.24
N SER A 312 66.17 9.93 33.07
CA SER A 312 65.25 10.46 32.05
C SER A 312 64.33 9.38 31.48
N LEU A 313 64.83 8.15 31.28
CA LEU A 313 64.06 7.01 30.81
C LEU A 313 63.10 6.50 31.88
N LYS A 314 63.49 6.48 33.16
CA LYS A 314 62.59 6.19 34.28
C LYS A 314 61.44 7.19 34.35
N LYS A 315 61.71 8.48 34.20
CA LYS A 315 60.67 9.52 34.17
C LYS A 315 59.70 9.33 32.98
N LYS A 316 60.21 8.92 31.81
CA LYS A 316 59.36 8.56 30.66
C LYS A 316 58.54 7.29 30.92
N LEU A 317 59.09 6.31 31.64
CA LEU A 317 58.40 5.07 32.03
C LEU A 317 57.28 5.34 33.04
N GLU A 318 57.46 6.29 33.95
CA GLU A 318 56.42 6.77 34.86
C GLU A 318 55.24 7.38 34.08
N GLY A 319 55.51 8.19 33.04
CA GLY A 319 54.46 8.69 32.13
C GLY A 319 53.70 7.59 31.37
N ALA A 320 54.30 6.43 31.14
CA ALA A 320 53.60 5.26 30.59
C ALA A 320 52.64 4.62 31.61
N GLY A 321 52.78 4.90 32.91
CA GLY A 321 51.80 4.55 33.95
C GLY A 321 50.51 5.38 33.84
N ASP A 322 50.66 6.69 33.62
CA ASP A 322 49.53 7.60 33.44
C ASP A 322 48.74 7.28 32.17
N LEU A 323 49.44 7.02 31.06
CA LEU A 323 48.82 6.59 29.79
C LEU A 323 48.05 5.27 29.95
N ARG A 324 48.57 4.32 30.72
CA ARG A 324 47.84 3.06 31.02
C ARG A 324 46.59 3.30 31.86
N SER A 325 46.65 4.20 32.84
CA SER A 325 45.47 4.56 33.64
C SER A 325 44.41 5.27 32.80
N GLN A 326 44.83 6.14 31.87
CA GLN A 326 43.93 6.79 30.91
C GLN A 326 43.30 5.79 29.94
N MET A 327 44.08 4.84 29.40
CA MET A 327 43.54 3.76 28.56
C MET A 327 42.49 2.94 29.31
N LYS A 328 42.76 2.57 30.57
CA LYS A 328 41.79 1.82 31.38
C LYS A 328 40.49 2.60 31.63
N MET A 329 40.57 3.90 31.92
CA MET A 329 39.36 4.73 32.05
C MET A 329 38.58 4.84 30.74
N LEU A 330 39.26 4.93 29.60
CA LEU A 330 38.61 4.94 28.28
C LEU A 330 37.97 3.59 27.97
N GLU A 331 38.61 2.48 28.33
CA GLU A 331 38.05 1.13 28.20
C GLU A 331 36.80 0.95 29.08
N GLU A 332 36.83 1.37 30.35
CA GLU A 332 35.67 1.34 31.25
C GLU A 332 34.53 2.22 30.73
N LYS A 333 34.86 3.41 30.20
CA LYS A 333 33.87 4.29 29.59
C LYS A 333 33.28 3.67 28.32
N ASN A 334 34.10 3.06 27.46
CA ASN A 334 33.62 2.39 26.26
C ASN A 334 32.73 1.18 26.61
N ALA A 335 33.11 0.40 27.62
CA ALA A 335 32.30 -0.71 28.13
C ALA A 335 30.94 -0.23 28.68
N SER A 336 30.90 0.89 29.40
CA SER A 336 29.62 1.47 29.88
C SER A 336 28.73 1.99 28.74
N LEU A 337 29.31 2.65 27.72
CA LEU A 337 28.57 3.07 26.53
C LEU A 337 28.01 1.89 25.74
N VAL A 338 28.75 0.79 25.61
CA VAL A 338 28.26 -0.44 24.97
C VAL A 338 27.12 -1.05 25.79
N ALA A 339 27.24 -1.09 27.12
CA ALA A 339 26.16 -1.59 27.98
C ALA A 339 24.88 -0.73 27.86
N GLU A 340 25.02 0.60 27.78
CA GLU A 340 23.91 1.53 27.58
C GLU A 340 23.27 1.34 26.19
N ALA A 341 24.07 1.15 25.14
CA ALA A 341 23.58 0.85 23.80
C ALA A 341 22.76 -0.45 23.76
N VAL A 342 23.22 -1.51 24.43
CA VAL A 342 22.48 -2.78 24.54
C VAL A 342 21.14 -2.58 25.27
N GLN A 343 21.11 -1.78 26.33
CA GLN A 343 19.85 -1.46 27.02
C GLN A 343 18.86 -0.72 26.11
N PHE A 344 19.33 0.26 25.33
CA PHE A 344 18.49 0.95 24.34
C PHE A 344 17.97 0.01 23.25
N GLU A 345 18.79 -0.93 22.76
CA GLU A 345 18.35 -1.95 21.80
C GLU A 345 17.26 -2.87 22.40
N GLU A 346 17.39 -3.26 23.67
CA GLU A 346 16.37 -4.05 24.37
C GLU A 346 15.06 -3.27 24.54
N GLU A 347 15.13 -1.99 24.90
CA GLU A 347 13.96 -1.11 24.98
C GLU A 347 13.30 -0.93 23.62
N GLN A 348 14.09 -0.82 22.55
CA GLN A 348 13.58 -0.75 21.18
C GLN A 348 12.88 -2.06 20.78
N ARG A 349 13.44 -3.23 21.14
CA ARG A 349 12.76 -4.53 20.96
C ARG A 349 11.44 -4.61 21.72
N LYS A 350 11.42 -4.18 22.99
CA LYS A 350 10.19 -4.14 23.80
C LYS A 350 9.15 -3.19 23.19
N SER A 351 9.58 -2.05 22.66
CA SER A 351 8.71 -1.10 21.94
C SER A 351 8.13 -1.72 20.66
N ALA A 352 8.94 -2.44 19.87
CA ALA A 352 8.48 -3.16 18.69
C ALA A 352 7.44 -4.24 19.05
N ALA A 353 7.66 -5.00 20.14
CA ALA A 353 6.69 -5.98 20.62
C ALA A 353 5.35 -5.34 21.04
N ARG A 354 5.40 -4.19 21.74
CA ARG A 354 4.20 -3.42 22.10
C ARG A 354 3.46 -2.88 20.87
N LYS A 355 4.17 -2.45 19.82
CA LYS A 355 3.56 -2.03 18.55
C LYS A 355 2.79 -3.18 17.90
N VAL A 356 3.37 -4.38 17.86
CA VAL A 356 2.68 -5.58 17.33
C VAL A 356 1.42 -5.90 18.15
N GLN A 357 1.49 -5.81 19.48
CA GLN A 357 0.32 -6.01 20.34
C GLN A 357 -0.77 -4.95 20.09
N LEU A 358 -0.38 -3.69 19.89
CA LEU A 358 -1.30 -2.59 19.60
C LEU A 358 -1.99 -2.78 18.24
N GLU A 359 -1.26 -3.19 17.20
CA GLU A 359 -1.85 -3.52 15.89
C GLU A 359 -2.81 -4.72 15.98
N ALA A 360 -2.48 -5.74 16.79
CA ALA A 360 -3.40 -6.85 17.03
C ALA A 360 -4.69 -6.41 17.76
N LEU A 361 -4.60 -5.49 18.73
CA LEU A 361 -5.77 -4.92 19.40
C LEU A 361 -6.60 -4.04 18.47
N LYS A 362 -5.97 -3.23 17.62
CA LYS A 362 -6.68 -2.47 16.57
C LYS A 362 -7.45 -3.38 15.62
N MET A 363 -6.85 -4.48 15.17
CA MET A 363 -7.56 -5.44 14.31
C MET A 363 -8.78 -6.06 15.02
N LYS A 364 -8.66 -6.37 16.33
CA LYS A 364 -9.80 -6.85 17.12
C LYS A 364 -10.91 -5.80 17.26
N ILE A 365 -10.55 -4.53 17.46
CA ILE A 365 -11.53 -3.42 17.50
C ILE A 365 -12.23 -3.28 16.15
N GLN A 366 -11.48 -3.26 15.05
CA GLN A 366 -12.06 -3.14 13.71
C GLN A 366 -12.99 -4.32 13.36
N GLN A 367 -12.66 -5.53 13.80
CA GLN A 367 -13.54 -6.69 13.65
C GLN A 367 -14.81 -6.56 14.49
N ALA A 368 -14.72 -6.03 15.71
CA ALA A 368 -15.89 -5.78 16.56
C ALA A 368 -16.78 -4.67 15.98
N GLU A 369 -16.19 -3.59 15.43
CA GLU A 369 -16.90 -2.53 14.74
C GLU A 369 -17.64 -3.05 13.49
N SER A 370 -16.97 -3.86 12.66
CA SER A 370 -17.61 -4.50 11.49
C SER A 370 -18.80 -5.36 11.89
N LYS A 371 -18.68 -6.14 12.97
CA LYS A 371 -19.79 -6.95 13.51
C LYS A 371 -20.92 -6.09 14.04
N ALA A 372 -20.60 -5.01 14.76
CA ALA A 372 -21.60 -4.07 15.27
C ALA A 372 -22.35 -3.38 14.12
N GLU A 373 -21.67 -3.01 13.03
CA GLU A 373 -22.30 -2.48 11.83
C GLU A 373 -23.22 -3.51 11.14
N GLU A 374 -22.79 -4.78 11.07
CA GLU A 374 -23.62 -5.86 10.53
C GLU A 374 -24.88 -6.07 11.37
N GLU A 375 -24.77 -6.12 12.69
CA GLU A 375 -25.92 -6.22 13.59
C GLU A 375 -26.82 -4.99 13.52
N ALA A 376 -26.25 -3.79 13.38
CA ALA A 376 -27.03 -2.57 13.16
C ALA A 376 -27.81 -2.61 11.84
N ARG A 377 -27.21 -3.12 10.75
CA ARG A 377 -27.91 -3.31 9.47
C ARG A 377 -29.05 -4.33 9.59
N LYS A 378 -28.84 -5.44 10.30
CA LYS A 378 -29.88 -6.43 10.58
C LYS A 378 -31.01 -5.84 11.41
N ALA A 379 -30.71 -5.04 12.44
CA ALA A 379 -31.71 -4.36 13.25
C ALA A 379 -32.59 -3.43 12.40
N VAL A 380 -31.98 -2.60 11.55
CA VAL A 380 -32.72 -1.71 10.62
C VAL A 380 -33.60 -2.52 9.66
N GLN A 381 -33.10 -3.66 9.16
CA GLN A 381 -33.90 -4.52 8.29
C GLN A 381 -35.12 -5.11 9.04
N LEU A 382 -34.93 -5.58 10.27
CA LEU A 382 -36.01 -6.10 11.10
C LEU A 382 -37.02 -5.00 11.47
N GLU A 383 -36.57 -3.77 11.73
CA GLU A 383 -37.46 -2.62 11.95
C GLU A 383 -38.32 -2.32 10.72
N LEU A 384 -37.74 -2.41 9.51
CA LEU A 384 -38.47 -2.27 8.26
C LEU A 384 -39.50 -3.38 8.05
N GLU A 385 -39.16 -4.62 8.38
CA GLU A 385 -40.07 -5.76 8.32
C GLU A 385 -41.21 -5.63 9.33
N LEU A 386 -40.91 -5.22 10.56
CA LEU A 386 -41.91 -4.92 11.59
C LEU A 386 -42.86 -3.83 11.14
N ARG A 387 -42.32 -2.75 10.54
CA ARG A 387 -43.14 -1.65 10.01
C ARG A 387 -44.11 -2.14 8.92
N LYS A 388 -43.64 -2.95 7.97
CA LYS A 388 -44.49 -3.54 6.92
C LYS A 388 -45.59 -4.42 7.50
N VAL A 389 -45.29 -5.21 8.53
CA VAL A 389 -46.30 -6.04 9.21
C VAL A 389 -47.31 -5.15 9.92
N SER A 390 -46.87 -4.11 10.63
CA SER A 390 -47.77 -3.18 11.32
C SER A 390 -48.69 -2.41 10.37
N GLU A 391 -48.20 -2.04 9.17
CA GLU A 391 -49.00 -1.40 8.12
C GLU A 391 -50.08 -2.37 7.61
N LYS A 392 -49.73 -3.63 7.35
CA LYS A 392 -50.70 -4.68 6.98
C LYS A 392 -51.72 -4.96 8.08
N GLU A 393 -51.29 -4.99 9.34
CA GLU A 393 -52.21 -5.14 10.47
C GLU A 393 -53.20 -3.97 10.56
N ALA A 394 -52.73 -2.74 10.30
CA ALA A 394 -53.58 -1.56 10.26
C ALA A 394 -54.59 -1.62 9.10
N GLU A 395 -54.18 -2.07 7.90
CA GLU A 395 -55.08 -2.29 6.75
C GLU A 395 -56.15 -3.34 7.09
N MET A 396 -55.75 -4.50 7.61
CA MET A 396 -56.68 -5.56 8.03
C MET A 396 -57.63 -5.10 9.14
N ALA A 397 -57.16 -4.25 10.06
CA ALA A 397 -57.98 -3.65 11.11
C ALA A 397 -59.03 -2.69 10.54
N GLN A 398 -58.67 -1.86 9.56
CA GLN A 398 -59.61 -0.99 8.85
C GLN A 398 -60.68 -1.78 8.09
N GLU A 399 -60.27 -2.85 7.40
CA GLU A 399 -61.20 -3.72 6.68
C GLU A 399 -62.15 -4.46 7.63
N ARG A 400 -61.64 -4.95 8.77
CA ARG A 400 -62.48 -5.50 9.84
C ARG A 400 -63.49 -4.47 10.34
N GLU A 401 -63.08 -3.22 10.58
CA GLU A 401 -63.99 -2.16 11.03
C GLU A 401 -65.07 -1.86 9.99
N ARG A 402 -64.71 -1.84 8.69
CA ARG A 402 -65.66 -1.69 7.59
C ARG A 402 -66.67 -2.84 7.55
N LEU A 403 -66.23 -4.09 7.64
CA LEU A 403 -67.11 -5.26 7.69
C LEU A 403 -68.03 -5.24 8.92
N VAL A 404 -67.53 -4.77 10.07
CA VAL A 404 -68.37 -4.58 11.27
C VAL A 404 -69.43 -3.50 11.04
N LYS A 405 -69.09 -2.39 10.37
CA LYS A 405 -70.06 -1.36 9.99
C LYS A 405 -71.12 -1.90 9.02
N GLU A 406 -70.71 -2.63 7.99
CA GLU A 406 -71.62 -3.27 7.03
C GLU A 406 -72.55 -4.29 7.72
N ARG A 407 -71.99 -5.14 8.61
CA ARG A 407 -72.77 -6.07 9.42
C ARG A 407 -73.79 -5.34 10.29
N LYS A 408 -73.43 -4.21 10.92
CA LYS A 408 -74.37 -3.41 11.73
C LYS A 408 -75.51 -2.87 10.88
N VAL A 409 -75.22 -2.29 9.71
CA VAL A 409 -76.26 -1.80 8.79
C VAL A 409 -77.20 -2.93 8.34
N LEU A 410 -76.65 -4.11 8.02
CA LEU A 410 -77.46 -5.27 7.69
C LEU A 410 -78.30 -5.73 8.87
N GLN A 411 -77.74 -5.77 10.07
CA GLN A 411 -78.47 -6.08 11.30
C GLN A 411 -79.61 -5.08 11.51
N ASP A 412 -79.36 -3.78 11.41
CA ASP A 412 -80.36 -2.72 11.53
C ASP A 412 -81.48 -2.91 10.48
N SER A 413 -81.14 -3.28 9.24
CA SER A 413 -82.13 -3.56 8.19
C SER A 413 -82.98 -4.81 8.48
N VAL A 414 -82.36 -5.85 9.07
CA VAL A 414 -83.08 -7.06 9.50
C VAL A 414 -84.02 -6.72 10.64
N ASP A 415 -83.55 -5.95 11.62
CA ASP A 415 -84.34 -5.50 12.76
C ASP A 415 -85.52 -4.61 12.28
N GLU A 416 -85.31 -3.69 11.34
CA GLU A 416 -86.38 -2.91 10.70
C GLU A 416 -87.41 -3.79 9.98
N LEU A 417 -86.96 -4.80 9.23
CA LEU A 417 -87.85 -5.74 8.54
C LEU A 417 -88.63 -6.60 9.55
N GLN A 418 -88.01 -7.01 10.65
CA GLN A 418 -88.69 -7.70 11.75
C GLN A 418 -89.74 -6.80 12.43
N CYS A 419 -89.44 -5.52 12.65
CA CYS A 419 -90.42 -4.54 13.14
C CYS A 419 -91.60 -4.38 12.19
N ARG A 420 -91.36 -4.23 10.88
CA ARG A 420 -92.43 -4.19 9.86
C ARG A 420 -93.25 -5.47 9.83
N LEU A 421 -92.61 -6.63 9.99
CA LEU A 421 -93.31 -7.91 10.09
C LEU A 421 -94.20 -7.94 11.33
N LEU A 422 -93.69 -7.51 12.49
CA LEU A 422 -94.45 -7.39 13.74
C LEU A 422 -95.64 -6.42 13.59
N GLU A 423 -95.47 -5.30 12.90
CA GLU A 423 -96.54 -4.35 12.55
C GLU A 423 -97.60 -5.01 11.64
N THR A 424 -97.20 -5.84 10.67
CA THR A 424 -98.18 -6.60 9.84
C THR A 424 -98.87 -7.73 10.59
N THR A 425 -98.26 -8.30 11.63
CA THR A 425 -98.90 -9.27 12.54
C THR A 425 -99.76 -8.60 13.62
N SER A 426 -99.71 -7.27 13.75
CA SER A 426 -100.53 -6.49 14.67
C SER A 426 -101.93 -6.21 14.11
N SER A 427 -102.67 -7.28 13.80
CA SER A 427 -104.12 -7.27 13.57
C SER A 427 -104.74 -8.30 14.52
N PRO A 428 -105.82 -7.99 15.26
CA PRO A 428 -106.11 -8.66 16.52
C PRO A 428 -106.69 -10.07 16.32
N GLY A 429 -105.99 -11.08 16.82
CA GLY A 429 -106.47 -12.44 17.04
C GLY A 429 -105.67 -13.05 18.21
N PRO A 430 -106.33 -13.63 19.23
CA PRO A 430 -105.78 -13.65 20.58
C PRO A 430 -104.89 -14.88 20.87
N SER A 431 -104.06 -14.68 21.90
CA SER A 431 -103.54 -15.68 22.84
C SER A 431 -102.32 -16.49 22.42
N GLY A 432 -101.24 -16.38 23.21
CA GLY A 432 -100.29 -17.48 23.33
C GLY A 432 -98.88 -17.14 23.79
N SER A 433 -98.72 -16.97 25.10
CA SER A 433 -97.50 -17.16 25.90
C SER A 433 -96.24 -16.32 25.60
N SER A 434 -96.10 -15.30 26.45
CA SER A 434 -94.83 -15.02 27.14
C SER A 434 -94.19 -16.31 27.66
N VAL A 435 -92.98 -16.61 27.21
CA VAL A 435 -92.10 -17.61 27.84
C VAL A 435 -90.78 -16.93 28.14
N GLU A 436 -90.60 -16.61 29.42
CA GLU A 436 -89.29 -16.42 30.03
C GLU A 436 -88.41 -17.63 29.70
N VAL A 437 -87.29 -17.41 29.03
CA VAL A 437 -86.27 -18.45 28.82
C VAL A 437 -85.50 -18.60 30.13
N GLY A 438 -86.08 -19.37 31.04
CA GLY A 438 -85.36 -20.02 32.14
C GLY A 438 -84.59 -21.24 31.63
N SER A 439 -83.32 -21.33 32.04
CA SER A 439 -82.41 -22.49 32.09
C SER A 439 -82.72 -23.72 31.21
N PRO A 440 -81.93 -24.02 30.16
CA PRO A 440 -82.21 -25.12 29.24
C PRO A 440 -81.67 -26.47 29.75
N GLY A 441 -82.59 -27.30 30.24
CA GLY A 441 -82.40 -28.73 30.52
C GLY A 441 -83.66 -29.56 30.27
N ALA A 442 -84.40 -29.26 29.20
CA ALA A 442 -85.60 -30.02 28.83
C ALA A 442 -85.21 -31.28 28.02
N ASP A 443 -85.76 -32.42 28.41
CA ASP A 443 -85.54 -33.72 27.78
C ASP A 443 -86.23 -33.81 26.40
N MET A 444 -85.60 -34.48 25.44
CA MET A 444 -85.96 -34.50 24.01
C MET A 444 -87.41 -34.94 23.74
N ASP A 445 -87.96 -35.82 24.59
CA ASP A 445 -89.34 -36.29 24.48
C ASP A 445 -90.38 -35.17 24.74
N THR A 446 -90.03 -34.17 25.55
CA THR A 446 -90.91 -33.02 25.84
C THR A 446 -90.99 -32.05 24.65
N VAL A 447 -89.87 -31.89 23.94
CA VAL A 447 -89.77 -31.01 22.76
C VAL A 447 -90.39 -31.67 21.53
N MET A 448 -90.25 -32.99 21.35
CA MET A 448 -90.92 -33.71 20.27
C MET A 448 -92.44 -33.81 20.44
N ALA A 449 -92.95 -33.87 21.68
CA ALA A 449 -94.38 -33.84 21.96
C ALA A 449 -95.03 -32.48 21.62
N LEU A 450 -94.31 -31.38 21.82
CA LEU A 450 -94.77 -30.01 21.48
C LEU A 450 -94.76 -29.71 19.97
N VAL A 451 -94.03 -30.51 19.18
CA VAL A 451 -93.83 -30.31 17.72
C VAL A 451 -94.52 -31.41 16.90
N ALA A 452 -95.45 -32.16 17.51
CA ALA A 452 -96.11 -33.32 16.90
C ALA A 452 -96.88 -33.00 15.59
N ASP A 453 -97.40 -31.78 15.42
CA ASP A 453 -98.15 -31.35 14.21
C ASP A 453 -97.29 -30.63 13.14
N ALA A 454 -95.97 -30.49 13.34
CA ALA A 454 -95.11 -29.81 12.37
C ALA A 454 -94.76 -30.68 11.14
N PRO A 455 -94.50 -30.07 9.96
CA PRO A 455 -94.00 -30.73 8.76
C PRO A 455 -92.72 -31.56 9.00
N VAL A 456 -92.57 -32.65 8.27
CA VAL A 456 -91.48 -33.63 8.45
C VAL A 456 -90.10 -33.01 8.25
N GLU A 457 -89.98 -32.01 7.36
CA GLU A 457 -88.73 -31.30 7.09
C GLU A 457 -88.28 -30.47 8.32
N ILE A 458 -89.23 -29.89 9.06
CA ILE A 458 -88.95 -29.10 10.27
C ILE A 458 -88.54 -30.03 11.41
N LYS A 459 -89.20 -31.18 11.55
CA LYS A 459 -88.82 -32.22 12.51
C LYS A 459 -87.42 -32.77 12.25
N GLN A 460 -87.06 -33.01 10.99
CA GLN A 460 -85.69 -33.42 10.62
C GLN A 460 -84.65 -32.34 10.90
N LYS A 461 -84.95 -31.08 10.57
CA LYS A 461 -84.04 -29.95 10.84
C LYS A 461 -83.85 -29.73 12.33
N LEU A 462 -84.92 -29.87 13.13
CA LEU A 462 -84.86 -29.77 14.59
C LEU A 462 -84.04 -30.91 15.19
N LEU A 463 -84.19 -32.14 14.68
CA LEU A 463 -83.37 -33.28 15.12
C LEU A 463 -81.88 -33.10 14.79
N GLN A 464 -81.56 -32.60 13.59
CA GLN A 464 -80.20 -32.28 13.18
C GLN A 464 -79.60 -31.18 14.06
N LEU A 465 -80.32 -30.09 14.25
CA LEU A 465 -79.86 -28.98 15.10
C LEU A 465 -79.72 -29.40 16.56
N TYR A 466 -80.56 -30.31 17.06
CA TYR A 466 -80.45 -30.86 18.41
C TYR A 466 -79.23 -31.78 18.57
N GLN A 467 -78.94 -32.63 17.57
CA GLN A 467 -77.72 -33.45 17.54
C GLN A 467 -76.46 -32.59 17.42
N GLU A 468 -76.50 -31.53 16.62
CA GLU A 468 -75.41 -30.58 16.44
C GLU A 468 -75.17 -29.76 17.73
N ASN A 469 -76.23 -29.29 18.40
CA ASN A 469 -76.12 -28.63 19.70
C ASN A 469 -75.57 -29.56 20.79
N ARG A 470 -75.94 -30.85 20.75
CA ARG A 470 -75.39 -31.86 21.67
C ARG A 470 -73.90 -32.08 21.44
N LEU A 471 -73.45 -32.14 20.18
CA LEU A 471 -72.03 -32.25 19.83
C LEU A 471 -71.24 -30.99 20.19
N LEU A 472 -71.83 -29.80 20.02
CA LEU A 472 -71.22 -28.54 20.43
C LEU A 472 -71.13 -28.42 21.95
N ARG A 473 -72.14 -28.87 22.71
CA ARG A 473 -72.07 -28.94 24.18
C ARG A 473 -71.03 -29.94 24.67
N MET A 474 -70.90 -31.10 24.03
CA MET A 474 -69.83 -32.07 24.29
C MET A 474 -68.44 -31.47 24.04
N ARG A 475 -68.27 -30.67 22.97
CA ARG A 475 -67.01 -29.96 22.69
C ARG A 475 -66.72 -28.87 23.74
N LEU A 476 -67.75 -28.17 24.19
CA LEU A 476 -67.64 -27.15 25.24
C LEU A 476 -67.35 -27.75 26.62
N THR A 477 -67.81 -28.98 26.91
CA THR A 477 -67.43 -29.70 28.12
C THR A 477 -66.01 -30.23 28.03
N THR A 478 -65.57 -30.73 26.87
CA THR A 478 -64.16 -31.14 26.68
C THR A 478 -63.19 -29.95 26.73
N GLU A 479 -63.61 -28.76 26.28
CA GLU A 479 -62.83 -27.51 26.43
C GLU A 479 -62.89 -26.93 27.86
N LYS A 480 -63.94 -27.22 28.64
CA LYS A 480 -64.01 -26.82 30.05
C LYS A 480 -63.25 -27.79 30.97
N GLU A 481 -63.24 -29.09 30.64
CA GLU A 481 -62.41 -30.10 31.31
C GLU A 481 -60.92 -29.90 30.99
N SER A 482 -60.56 -29.36 29.82
CA SER A 482 -59.17 -29.00 29.49
C SER A 482 -58.65 -27.73 30.20
N PHE A 483 -59.52 -26.95 30.84
CA PHE A 483 -59.18 -25.76 31.62
C PHE A 483 -59.36 -25.92 33.14
N GLY A 484 -59.87 -27.08 33.60
CA GLY A 484 -60.34 -27.28 34.98
C GLY A 484 -59.32 -27.82 35.99
N ASP A 485 -58.32 -28.61 35.59
CA ASP A 485 -57.45 -29.33 36.55
C ASP A 485 -55.96 -29.03 36.35
N VAL A 486 -55.48 -27.98 37.03
CA VAL A 486 -54.10 -27.89 37.51
C VAL A 486 -54.14 -27.84 39.03
N GLU A 487 -54.14 -29.02 39.66
CA GLU A 487 -53.65 -29.19 41.03
C GLU A 487 -52.69 -30.40 41.08
N VAL A 488 -51.39 -30.08 41.02
CA VAL A 488 -50.26 -30.74 41.70
C VAL A 488 -50.09 -32.27 41.58
N THR A 489 -49.30 -32.71 40.57
CA THR A 489 -48.29 -33.83 40.60
C THR A 489 -48.73 -35.27 40.99
N PRO A 490 -47.95 -36.36 40.75
CA PRO A 490 -46.91 -36.67 39.75
C PRO A 490 -47.11 -38.05 39.03
N LYS A 491 -46.33 -38.28 37.96
CA LYS A 491 -45.88 -39.60 37.41
C LYS A 491 -46.91 -40.53 36.73
N ALA A 492 -46.83 -40.64 35.40
CA ALA A 492 -46.06 -41.69 34.67
C ALA A 492 -46.72 -42.03 33.31
N THR A 493 -45.93 -41.88 32.22
CA THR A 493 -45.83 -42.73 31.00
C THR A 493 -47.13 -43.06 30.23
N GLU A 494 -47.31 -42.84 28.94
CA GLU A 494 -46.45 -42.66 27.75
C GLU A 494 -47.38 -42.20 26.59
N ASP A 495 -46.80 -41.63 25.51
CA ASP A 495 -47.42 -41.36 24.19
C ASP A 495 -48.07 -40.00 23.84
N GLU A 496 -47.38 -38.86 24.06
CA GLU A 496 -47.46 -37.67 23.17
C GLU A 496 -46.09 -36.96 23.01
N GLY A 497 -45.07 -37.73 22.60
CA GLY A 497 -43.65 -37.35 22.65
C GLY A 497 -43.01 -36.66 21.45
N THR A 498 -43.72 -35.92 20.58
CA THR A 498 -43.06 -35.31 19.40
C THR A 498 -43.27 -33.81 19.16
N ASN A 499 -44.41 -33.20 19.52
CA ASN A 499 -44.61 -31.76 19.23
C ASN A 499 -44.44 -30.80 20.42
N SER A 500 -44.41 -31.29 21.66
CA SER A 500 -44.16 -30.45 22.85
C SER A 500 -42.69 -30.42 23.29
N ILE A 501 -41.84 -31.28 22.71
CA ILE A 501 -40.40 -31.32 22.97
C ILE A 501 -39.66 -30.21 22.22
N GLU A 502 -40.13 -29.78 21.03
CA GLU A 502 -39.49 -28.70 20.26
C GLU A 502 -39.66 -27.32 20.93
N TYR A 503 -40.82 -27.02 21.50
CA TYR A 503 -41.06 -25.74 22.18
C TYR A 503 -40.39 -25.67 23.56
N ARG A 504 -40.33 -26.78 24.30
CA ARG A 504 -39.62 -26.84 25.59
C ARG A 504 -38.10 -26.96 25.45
N ASN A 505 -37.59 -27.59 24.38
CA ASN A 505 -36.17 -27.56 24.05
C ASN A 505 -35.75 -26.20 23.48
N ALA A 506 -36.64 -25.43 22.83
CA ALA A 506 -36.37 -24.05 22.44
C ALA A 506 -36.34 -23.10 23.66
N GLU A 507 -37.21 -23.28 24.66
CA GLU A 507 -37.13 -22.53 25.92
C GLU A 507 -35.95 -22.97 26.81
N SER A 508 -35.62 -24.27 26.87
CA SER A 508 -34.44 -24.73 27.60
C SER A 508 -33.12 -24.40 26.87
N SER A 509 -33.10 -24.33 25.53
CA SER A 509 -31.91 -23.88 24.79
C SER A 509 -31.74 -22.37 24.81
N THR A 510 -32.81 -21.59 24.89
CA THR A 510 -32.74 -20.12 25.06
C THR A 510 -32.41 -19.71 26.49
N ILE A 511 -32.85 -20.46 27.52
CA ILE A 511 -32.42 -20.26 28.91
C ILE A 511 -30.97 -20.75 29.13
N ALA A 512 -30.55 -21.85 28.49
CA ALA A 512 -29.15 -22.28 28.49
C ALA A 512 -28.25 -21.31 27.69
N HIS A 513 -28.69 -20.80 26.53
CA HIS A 513 -27.97 -19.74 25.82
C HIS A 513 -27.94 -18.42 26.60
N CYS A 514 -28.97 -18.06 27.37
CA CYS A 514 -28.93 -16.88 28.22
C CYS A 514 -28.00 -17.08 29.43
N ALA A 515 -27.92 -18.28 30.01
CA ALA A 515 -26.97 -18.59 31.08
C ALA A 515 -25.52 -18.62 30.57
N ASP A 516 -25.26 -19.20 29.38
CA ASP A 516 -23.95 -19.20 28.72
C ASP A 516 -23.53 -17.78 28.27
N PHE A 517 -24.47 -16.94 27.86
CA PHE A 517 -24.20 -15.53 27.50
C PHE A 517 -23.90 -14.68 28.74
N ASP A 518 -24.54 -14.95 29.87
CA ASP A 518 -24.28 -14.26 31.15
C ASP A 518 -22.94 -14.72 31.77
N GLU A 519 -22.58 -16.01 31.66
CA GLU A 519 -21.30 -16.53 32.15
C GLU A 519 -20.11 -16.09 31.26
N THR A 520 -20.30 -16.00 29.94
CA THR A 520 -19.29 -15.45 29.00
C THR A 520 -19.16 -13.93 29.13
N ALA A 521 -20.26 -13.19 29.28
CA ALA A 521 -20.22 -11.75 29.57
C ALA A 521 -19.57 -11.48 30.95
N GLN A 522 -19.85 -12.28 31.97
CA GLN A 522 -19.18 -12.18 33.28
C GLN A 522 -17.69 -12.57 33.19
N SER A 523 -17.32 -13.55 32.34
CA SER A 523 -15.92 -13.87 32.04
C SER A 523 -15.18 -12.73 31.34
N GLU A 524 -15.83 -12.02 30.42
CA GLU A 524 -15.25 -10.85 29.74
C GLU A 524 -15.16 -9.64 30.67
N VAL A 525 -16.18 -9.40 31.50
CA VAL A 525 -16.17 -8.33 32.52
C VAL A 525 -15.09 -8.60 33.57
N THR A 526 -14.86 -9.85 33.98
CA THR A 526 -13.76 -10.20 34.90
C THR A 526 -12.39 -10.06 34.24
N LYS A 527 -12.24 -10.43 32.96
CA LYS A 527 -11.00 -10.18 32.19
C LYS A 527 -10.71 -8.68 32.04
N LEU A 528 -11.71 -7.88 31.70
CA LEU A 528 -11.57 -6.42 31.59
C LEU A 528 -11.29 -5.76 32.95
N ARG A 529 -11.91 -6.25 34.04
CA ARG A 529 -11.56 -5.81 35.40
C ARG A 529 -10.12 -6.14 35.76
N ASN A 530 -9.65 -7.34 35.46
CA ASN A 530 -8.26 -7.73 35.73
C ASN A 530 -7.26 -6.91 34.90
N GLN A 531 -7.58 -6.61 33.64
CA GLN A 531 -6.77 -5.72 32.79
C GLN A 531 -6.76 -4.28 33.32
N LEU A 532 -7.90 -3.78 33.78
CA LEU A 532 -7.98 -2.45 34.41
C LEU A 532 -7.17 -2.40 35.70
N GLU A 533 -7.19 -3.46 36.51
CA GLU A 533 -6.41 -3.52 37.76
C GLU A 533 -4.91 -3.60 37.47
N GLN A 534 -4.49 -4.40 36.49
CA GLN A 534 -3.10 -4.44 36.02
C GLN A 534 -2.63 -3.08 35.49
N LEU A 535 -3.45 -2.40 34.67
CA LEU A 535 -3.12 -1.06 34.18
C LEU A 535 -3.04 -0.03 35.31
N ARG A 536 -3.86 -0.16 36.36
CA ARG A 536 -3.78 0.69 37.56
C ARG A 536 -2.51 0.44 38.36
N GLU A 537 -2.12 -0.82 38.55
CA GLU A 537 -0.87 -1.17 39.22
C GLU A 537 0.35 -0.68 38.42
N GLU A 538 0.34 -0.83 37.09
CA GLU A 538 1.40 -0.29 36.23
C GLU A 538 1.45 1.24 36.28
N LEU A 539 0.30 1.92 36.29
CA LEU A 539 0.23 3.37 36.44
C LEU A 539 0.79 3.81 37.79
N GLN A 540 0.44 3.11 38.88
CA GLN A 540 0.94 3.39 40.23
C GLN A 540 2.46 3.17 40.32
N ALA A 541 2.97 2.09 39.74
CA ALA A 541 4.41 1.82 39.68
C ALA A 541 5.15 2.89 38.87
N LYS A 542 4.56 3.38 37.76
CA LYS A 542 5.13 4.48 36.97
C LYS A 542 5.11 5.81 37.73
N ASP A 543 4.05 6.10 38.49
CA ASP A 543 3.98 7.30 39.33
C ASP A 543 5.02 7.27 40.47
N GLU A 544 5.28 6.11 41.06
CA GLU A 544 6.34 5.92 42.05
C GLU A 544 7.73 6.08 41.43
N GLN A 545 7.96 5.54 40.23
CA GLN A 545 9.20 5.75 39.49
C GLN A 545 9.44 7.23 39.18
N ILE A 546 8.41 7.95 38.70
CA ILE A 546 8.50 9.39 38.42
C ILE A 546 8.83 10.18 39.69
N LYS A 547 8.29 9.79 40.86
CA LYS A 547 8.64 10.41 42.14
C LYS A 547 10.10 10.17 42.51
N LEU A 548 10.60 8.95 42.31
CA LEU A 548 12.00 8.61 42.57
C LEU A 548 12.94 9.39 41.64
N ASP A 549 12.64 9.44 40.35
CA ASP A 549 13.44 10.16 39.36
C ASP A 549 13.46 11.67 39.65
N LYS A 550 12.31 12.24 40.06
CA LYS A 550 12.24 13.64 40.52
C LYS A 550 13.12 13.86 41.74
N LYS A 551 13.13 12.95 42.71
CA LYS A 551 13.99 13.06 43.89
C LYS A 551 15.47 13.04 43.51
N ILE A 552 15.88 12.10 42.65
CA ILE A 552 17.25 12.01 42.14
C ILE A 552 17.65 13.29 41.38
N TYR A 553 16.74 13.82 40.55
CA TYR A 553 16.94 15.07 39.84
C TYR A 553 17.15 16.26 40.79
N TYR A 554 16.30 16.40 41.83
CA TYR A 554 16.47 17.44 42.84
C TYR A 554 17.76 17.29 43.64
N ASP A 555 18.13 16.06 44.03
CA ASP A 555 19.39 15.80 44.73
C ASP A 555 20.61 16.16 43.87
N ASN A 556 20.56 15.88 42.57
CA ASN A 556 21.63 16.25 41.63
C ASN A 556 21.70 17.77 41.40
N LEU A 557 20.55 18.44 41.30
CA LEU A 557 20.50 19.90 41.27
C LEU A 557 21.09 20.52 42.55
N GLU A 558 20.79 19.94 43.71
CA GLU A 558 21.29 20.43 44.98
C GLU A 558 22.80 20.22 45.11
N LYS A 559 23.33 19.09 44.64
CA LYS A 559 24.78 18.86 44.51
C LYS A 559 25.43 19.89 43.59
N ALA A 560 24.83 20.16 42.43
CA ALA A 560 25.33 21.18 41.50
C ALA A 560 25.31 22.58 42.14
N ARG A 561 24.25 22.95 42.86
CA ARG A 561 24.16 24.21 43.62
C ARG A 561 25.26 24.32 44.68
N ARG A 562 25.55 23.23 45.41
CA ARG A 562 26.66 23.19 46.38
C ARG A 562 28.02 23.37 45.73
N VAL A 563 28.26 22.76 44.57
CA VAL A 563 29.51 22.95 43.80
C VAL A 563 29.64 24.39 43.32
N ILE A 564 28.58 24.98 42.77
CA ILE A 564 28.57 26.40 42.36
C ILE A 564 28.80 27.30 43.56
N TYR A 565 28.18 27.03 44.70
CA TYR A 565 28.39 27.78 45.93
C TYR A 565 29.83 27.67 46.44
N ALA A 566 30.41 26.46 46.42
CA ALA A 566 31.81 26.23 46.80
C ALA A 566 32.78 26.96 45.86
N LEU A 567 32.54 26.91 44.54
CA LEU A 567 33.32 27.65 43.54
C LEU A 567 33.21 29.17 43.74
N ASN A 568 32.00 29.69 43.94
CA ASN A 568 31.79 31.12 44.21
C ASN A 568 32.43 31.57 45.55
N THR A 569 32.45 30.69 46.55
CA THR A 569 33.08 30.96 47.85
C THR A 569 34.61 30.94 47.72
N ALA A 570 35.17 29.98 46.96
CA ALA A 570 36.59 29.93 46.67
C ALA A 570 37.06 31.18 45.91
N VAL A 571 36.30 31.63 44.91
CA VAL A 571 36.55 32.86 44.15
C VAL A 571 36.46 34.11 45.04
N LYS A 572 35.49 34.17 45.98
CA LYS A 572 35.33 35.30 46.91
C LYS A 572 36.42 35.38 47.98
N CYS A 573 36.93 34.24 48.44
CA CYS A 573 37.93 34.19 49.51
C CYS A 573 39.37 34.42 49.01
N GLY A 574 39.59 34.63 47.70
CA GLY A 574 40.92 34.85 47.15
C GLY A 574 41.89 33.69 47.43
N ALA A 575 41.37 32.51 47.77
CA ALA A 575 42.16 31.32 47.87
C ALA A 575 42.45 30.88 46.43
N ASP A 576 43.74 30.79 46.08
CA ASP A 576 44.18 30.25 44.81
C ASP A 576 43.42 28.94 44.55
N THR A 577 42.41 29.03 43.68
CA THR A 577 41.89 27.83 43.04
C THR A 577 43.10 27.24 42.34
N ASN A 578 43.47 26.00 42.68
CA ASN A 578 44.63 25.25 42.18
C ASN A 578 44.71 25.08 40.64
N TYR A 579 44.00 25.91 39.87
CA TYR A 579 44.03 26.00 38.43
C TYR A 579 44.60 27.35 38.04
N THR A 580 45.81 27.31 37.52
CA THR A 580 46.45 28.46 36.91
C THR A 580 45.68 28.87 35.64
N VAL A 581 45.89 30.09 35.14
CA VAL A 581 45.33 30.54 33.86
C VAL A 581 45.70 29.57 32.73
N SER A 582 46.88 28.95 32.81
CA SER A 582 47.35 27.90 31.89
C SER A 582 46.49 26.64 31.96
N ASP A 583 46.01 26.24 33.14
CA ASP A 583 45.16 25.05 33.30
C ASP A 583 43.76 25.30 32.72
N ILE A 584 43.25 26.53 32.84
CA ILE A 584 41.98 26.94 32.25
C ILE A 584 42.07 26.97 30.73
N GLU A 585 43.18 27.47 30.17
CA GLU A 585 43.42 27.48 28.73
C GLU A 585 43.60 26.07 28.17
N ALA A 586 44.30 25.18 28.88
CA ALA A 586 44.42 23.77 28.52
C ALA A 586 43.07 23.03 28.55
N MET A 587 42.22 23.33 29.54
CA MET A 587 40.86 22.77 29.60
C MET A 587 39.98 23.30 28.46
N LYS A 588 40.08 24.58 28.09
CA LYS A 588 39.37 25.14 26.93
C LYS A 588 39.83 24.50 25.62
N ALA A 589 41.12 24.29 25.44
CA ALA A 589 41.66 23.59 24.26
C ALA A 589 41.16 22.13 24.20
N SER A 590 41.13 21.43 25.34
CA SER A 590 40.60 20.07 25.42
C SER A 590 39.09 20.00 25.17
N ILE A 591 38.33 21.02 25.57
CA ILE A 591 36.90 21.14 25.27
C ILE A 591 36.70 21.35 23.77
N ALA A 592 37.43 22.28 23.15
CA ALA A 592 37.34 22.53 21.71
C ALA A 592 37.72 21.29 20.87
N GLU A 593 38.75 20.56 21.29
CA GLU A 593 39.14 19.29 20.65
C GLU A 593 38.04 18.24 20.77
N LYS A 594 37.43 18.10 21.96
CA LYS A 594 36.32 17.17 22.18
C LYS A 594 35.06 17.57 21.41
N GLU A 595 34.78 18.87 21.29
CA GLU A 595 33.67 19.39 20.48
C GLU A 595 33.89 19.04 19.00
N SER A 596 35.11 19.20 18.47
CA SER A 596 35.46 18.76 17.11
C SER A 596 35.27 17.26 16.90
N ILE A 597 35.69 16.43 17.86
CA ILE A 597 35.53 14.96 17.78
C ILE A 597 34.05 14.58 17.81
N ILE A 598 33.24 15.25 18.62
CA ILE A 598 31.79 15.01 18.67
C ILE A 598 31.15 15.37 17.33
N GLU A 599 31.56 16.48 16.71
CA GLU A 599 31.07 16.92 15.40
C GLU A 599 31.42 15.90 14.30
N ASP A 600 32.66 15.41 14.28
CA ASP A 600 33.11 14.35 13.37
C ASP A 600 32.33 13.03 13.57
N MET A 601 32.10 12.64 14.83
CA MET A 601 31.29 11.46 15.16
C MET A 601 29.82 11.62 14.74
N GLN A 602 29.25 12.82 14.90
CA GLN A 602 27.88 13.12 14.45
C GLN A 602 27.78 13.09 12.93
N GLU A 603 28.78 13.61 12.21
CA GLU A 603 28.85 13.48 10.75
C GLU A 603 28.96 12.02 10.31
N ALA A 604 29.82 11.23 10.94
CA ALA A 604 29.98 9.80 10.63
C ALA A 604 28.69 9.02 10.90
N PHE A 605 28.01 9.31 12.02
CA PHE A 605 26.70 8.72 12.34
C PHE A 605 25.63 9.10 11.30
N ASN A 606 25.57 10.37 10.91
CA ASN A 606 24.63 10.82 9.88
C ASN A 606 24.90 10.17 8.51
N ARG A 607 26.17 9.99 8.13
CA ARG A 607 26.54 9.25 6.91
C ARG A 607 26.10 7.79 6.97
N SER A 608 26.34 7.12 8.11
CA SER A 608 25.90 5.74 8.33
C SER A 608 24.38 5.59 8.25
N LYS A 609 23.63 6.53 8.86
CA LYS A 609 22.17 6.58 8.78
C LYS A 609 21.66 6.72 7.34
N ILE A 610 22.27 7.61 6.55
CA ILE A 610 21.91 7.78 5.14
C ILE A 610 22.18 6.50 4.33
N MET A 611 23.30 5.81 4.59
CA MET A 611 23.59 4.53 3.92
C MET A 611 22.55 3.46 4.28
N TYR A 612 22.18 3.35 5.57
CA TYR A 612 21.15 2.42 6.00
C TYR A 612 19.79 2.68 5.34
N GLU A 613 19.37 3.95 5.25
CA GLU A 613 18.13 4.33 4.56
C GLU A 613 18.18 3.99 3.05
N GLN A 614 19.35 4.11 2.41
CA GLN A 614 19.54 3.71 1.02
C GLN A 614 19.48 2.19 0.84
N GLU A 615 20.10 1.43 1.74
CA GLU A 615 20.02 -0.05 1.76
C GLU A 615 18.58 -0.52 1.96
N GLU A 616 17.84 0.08 2.89
CA GLU A 616 16.44 -0.25 3.15
C GLU A 616 15.56 0.02 1.92
N ARG A 617 15.80 1.13 1.21
CA ARG A 617 15.10 1.41 -0.06
C ARG A 617 15.44 0.39 -1.14
N LEU A 618 16.70 0.00 -1.27
CA LEU A 618 17.11 -1.02 -2.25
C LEU A 618 16.48 -2.37 -1.95
N ILE A 619 16.49 -2.80 -0.68
CA ILE A 619 15.85 -4.04 -0.21
C ILE A 619 14.35 -3.99 -0.49
N THR A 620 13.69 -2.89 -0.13
CA THR A 620 12.24 -2.71 -0.34
C THR A 620 11.90 -2.77 -1.83
N THR A 621 12.70 -2.12 -2.69
CA THR A 621 12.51 -2.13 -4.14
C THR A 621 12.71 -3.53 -4.71
N ALA A 622 13.78 -4.23 -4.31
CA ALA A 622 14.04 -5.60 -4.73
C ALA A 622 12.93 -6.56 -4.27
N PHE A 623 12.37 -6.36 -3.07
CA PHE A 623 11.26 -7.17 -2.57
C PHE A 623 9.98 -6.92 -3.37
N HIS A 624 9.68 -5.66 -3.71
CA HIS A 624 8.54 -5.33 -4.58
C HIS A 624 8.71 -5.89 -6.00
N GLU A 625 9.91 -5.82 -6.58
CA GLU A 625 10.19 -6.44 -7.88
C GLU A 625 10.01 -7.96 -7.83
N LEU A 626 10.52 -8.61 -6.79
CA LEU A 626 10.35 -10.05 -6.60
C LEU A 626 8.87 -10.43 -6.43
N ALA A 627 8.14 -9.70 -5.59
CA ALA A 627 6.71 -9.91 -5.39
C ALA A 627 5.93 -9.72 -6.70
N TRP A 628 6.28 -8.71 -7.48
CA TRP A 628 5.67 -8.45 -8.79
C TRP A 628 5.99 -9.57 -9.80
N GLN A 629 7.23 -10.06 -9.84
CA GLN A 629 7.62 -11.20 -10.66
C GLN A 629 6.86 -12.48 -10.27
N LEU A 630 6.69 -12.75 -8.97
CA LEU A 630 5.92 -13.89 -8.49
C LEU A 630 4.43 -13.76 -8.83
N HIS A 631 3.84 -12.58 -8.68
CA HIS A 631 2.46 -12.32 -9.09
C HIS A 631 2.26 -12.50 -10.59
N ARG A 632 3.21 -12.02 -11.40
CA ARG A 632 3.22 -12.21 -12.85
C ARG A 632 3.31 -13.68 -13.21
N LYS A 633 4.27 -14.41 -12.62
CA LYS A 633 4.46 -15.85 -12.86
C LYS A 633 3.23 -16.66 -12.44
N ALA A 634 2.61 -16.35 -11.30
CA ALA A 634 1.36 -16.98 -10.89
C ALA A 634 0.19 -16.63 -11.84
N GLY A 635 0.19 -15.45 -12.45
CA GLY A 635 -0.75 -15.08 -13.51
C GLY A 635 -0.52 -15.87 -14.80
N GLU A 636 0.73 -16.00 -15.22
CA GLU A 636 1.15 -16.79 -16.38
C GLU A 636 0.84 -18.29 -16.17
N GLU A 637 1.06 -18.84 -14.97
CA GLU A 637 0.71 -20.23 -14.62
C GLU A 637 -0.82 -20.46 -14.64
N ARG A 638 -1.63 -19.52 -14.12
CA ARG A 638 -3.10 -19.61 -14.23
C ARG A 638 -3.57 -19.55 -15.68
N MET A 639 -2.92 -18.74 -16.52
CA MET A 639 -3.21 -18.65 -17.95
C MET A 639 -2.79 -19.93 -18.68
N GLY A 640 -1.60 -20.47 -18.41
CA GLY A 640 -1.13 -21.74 -18.99
C GLY A 640 -2.06 -22.92 -18.67
N VAL A 641 -2.56 -22.98 -17.43
CA VAL A 641 -3.56 -23.99 -17.02
C VAL A 641 -4.90 -23.79 -17.74
N ALA A 642 -5.32 -22.55 -18.00
CA ALA A 642 -6.55 -22.26 -18.75
C ALA A 642 -6.47 -22.63 -20.24
N PHE A 643 -5.26 -22.66 -20.82
CA PHE A 643 -5.00 -23.08 -22.20
C PHE A 643 -4.63 -24.57 -22.33
N GLY A 644 -4.72 -25.35 -21.25
CA GLY A 644 -4.51 -26.80 -21.27
C GLY A 644 -3.04 -27.24 -21.29
N GLU A 645 -2.09 -26.35 -20.98
CA GLU A 645 -0.69 -26.73 -20.76
C GLU A 645 -0.54 -27.32 -19.35
N GLU A 646 -0.02 -28.55 -19.24
CA GLU A 646 0.32 -29.15 -17.95
C GLU A 646 1.41 -28.35 -17.24
N PRO A 647 1.30 -28.14 -15.91
CA PRO A 647 2.30 -27.38 -15.17
C PRO A 647 3.68 -28.06 -15.28
N PRO A 648 4.76 -27.30 -15.54
CA PRO A 648 6.08 -27.86 -15.77
C PRO A 648 6.55 -28.64 -14.54
N THR A 649 6.85 -29.92 -14.73
CA THR A 649 7.36 -30.80 -13.67
C THR A 649 8.65 -30.24 -13.05
N PHE A 650 8.89 -30.54 -11.77
CA PHE A 650 10.06 -30.09 -10.99
C PHE A 650 11.40 -30.32 -11.73
N LEU A 651 11.50 -31.43 -12.47
CA LEU A 651 12.65 -31.78 -13.31
C LEU A 651 12.88 -30.80 -14.49
N ASN A 652 11.81 -30.26 -15.08
CA ASN A 652 11.92 -29.25 -16.15
C ASN A 652 12.36 -27.89 -15.60
N GLN A 653 11.88 -27.50 -14.41
CA GLN A 653 12.36 -26.28 -13.73
C GLN A 653 13.84 -26.39 -13.35
N GLN A 654 14.28 -27.55 -12.87
CA GLN A 654 15.69 -27.80 -12.52
C GLN A 654 16.62 -27.77 -13.76
N ARG A 655 16.14 -28.20 -14.93
CA ARG A 655 16.90 -28.10 -16.20
C ARG A 655 17.00 -26.66 -16.73
N GLN A 656 16.02 -25.80 -16.48
CA GLN A 656 16.07 -24.40 -16.91
C GLN A 656 17.00 -23.54 -16.03
N LEU A 657 17.04 -23.81 -14.72
CA LEU A 657 17.96 -23.16 -13.78
C LEU A 657 19.43 -23.54 -14.02
N SER A 658 19.70 -24.79 -14.43
CA SER A 658 21.07 -25.21 -14.77
C SER A 658 21.58 -24.60 -16.09
N MET A 659 20.68 -24.29 -17.03
CA MET A 659 21.01 -23.67 -18.32
C MET A 659 21.26 -22.15 -18.22
N THR A 660 20.71 -21.49 -17.20
CA THR A 660 20.89 -20.04 -16.99
C THR A 660 22.16 -19.69 -16.19
N GLN A 661 22.77 -20.64 -15.47
CA GLN A 661 23.98 -20.40 -14.68
C GLN A 661 25.30 -20.40 -15.48
N GLN A 662 25.33 -20.85 -16.74
CA GLN A 662 26.59 -21.03 -17.49
C GLN A 662 27.05 -19.86 -18.37
N LYS A 663 26.51 -18.64 -18.24
CA LYS A 663 26.88 -17.53 -19.14
C LYS A 663 27.33 -16.21 -18.49
N ALA A 664 27.67 -16.20 -17.20
CA ALA A 664 28.08 -14.98 -16.50
C ALA A 664 29.45 -15.04 -15.80
N THR A 665 30.31 -16.02 -16.12
CA THR A 665 31.68 -16.09 -15.60
C THR A 665 32.67 -16.45 -16.69
N GLY A 666 33.11 -15.44 -17.43
CA GLY A 666 34.14 -15.61 -18.45
C GLY A 666 34.27 -14.38 -19.32
N ASP A 667 34.77 -13.28 -18.74
CA ASP A 667 35.53 -12.24 -19.46
C ASP A 667 35.92 -11.12 -18.48
N SER A 668 37.01 -11.32 -17.73
CA SER A 668 37.78 -10.20 -17.16
C SER A 668 39.16 -10.65 -16.68
N TYR A 669 39.99 -11.22 -17.58
CA TYR A 669 41.44 -11.31 -17.37
C TYR A 669 42.16 -11.48 -18.70
N ALA A 670 42.27 -10.41 -19.49
CA ALA A 670 43.32 -10.25 -20.50
C ALA A 670 43.30 -8.83 -21.07
N ASN A 671 44.12 -7.93 -20.54
CA ASN A 671 44.85 -6.92 -21.34
C ASN A 671 45.72 -6.02 -20.45
N HIS A 672 46.92 -6.48 -20.15
CA HIS A 672 48.08 -5.59 -20.06
C HIS A 672 49.33 -6.35 -20.47
N ALA A 673 49.61 -6.33 -21.76
CA ALA A 673 50.91 -6.66 -22.32
C ALA A 673 51.44 -5.44 -23.08
N TYR A 674 52.52 -4.89 -22.55
CA TYR A 674 53.66 -4.26 -23.24
C TYR A 674 53.41 -3.52 -24.57
N ARG A 675 53.62 -2.20 -24.56
CA ARG A 675 54.32 -1.51 -25.67
C ARG A 675 55.38 -0.55 -25.14
N LEU A 676 56.62 -1.04 -25.20
CA LEU A 676 57.80 -0.23 -25.45
C LEU A 676 57.75 0.32 -26.88
N ARG A 677 57.69 1.64 -27.02
CA ARG A 677 58.60 2.46 -27.83
C ARG A 677 58.26 3.93 -27.68
#